data_AF-A0A7V5SGC8-F1
#
_entry.id   AF-A0A7V5SGC8-F1
#
_cell.length_a   1.000
_cell.length_b   1.000
_cell.length_c   1.000
_cell.angle_alpha   90.00
_cell.angle_beta   90.00
_cell.angle_gamma   90.00
#
_symmetry.space_group_name_H-M   'P 1'
#
loop_
_entity.id
_entity.type
_entity.pdbx_description
1 polymer ?
#
loop_
_entity_poly.entity_id
_entity_poly.type
_entity_poly.pdbx_seq_one_letter_code
_entity_poly.pdbx_strand_id
1 'polypeptide(L)'
;MWRYVTVFASFAIVTALGQQTPKKYVLIEEFTSATCPPCVAASEKLNGMVRVERGLISVRYHMNWPAPGDPFNVANPNDNQARRQYYGVTGIPFAAVAGTWTGHPLDNGFDAAIQQEQSRPVRLQITVTEDRQGAPNIGVTVRIRNVSSQPISLNGHVLHTVVVNRRVDIPDLPQRLQNSNGETVFYDAMMKMLPSASGTALSGSLSPGQEQSFGPFVYSLGTGQLWPPGQDYVIAFVQNTSTRAVIDAGTNLEQKLTAVTVQLTAPLPQFDYIARGGSQTKVVTLRNTSSQSYAFRLTIDPNASVLMRSWGWNATVSPDSVVLAPGASQQFTIQVTAPTDAGYARLTLKPELLTRVSGSILELRDTTVVLGFLSENTKFVLYYGVMPWFTSAYLNIARQLPALQGDVAFLPLLPEDMEAYPIENFRLAVFPMLDYPLKTPGGELDHIFSAIQQALQANTRVWITANAALYWAFDPNSQYRSLDVQNFFTNTLKLQYTRLQQRYSGNSLVSFPISGVPNDPIGNGFSATANTSVSAGYNLYTDIFSLRPGSPSQAAFYYDNTPSSLAGVRVEFSNGNRLVYTSFGPEAIANTSLRQDLWDRVVQWLLGGGQQSQPRISLNTYSLRFDSVDINTTKSLTLEVSNVGQAELRITEIQLSGANASSFNVPDADVVPIVLQPGEQTSIEVQFRPTRQGDHTALLTLVSNDPLEPNAVVILSGV
;
A
#
# COMPACT_ATOMS: atom_id res chain seq x y z
N MET A 1 17.75 30.12 -85.48
CA MET A 1 18.16 29.09 -84.50
C MET A 1 18.23 29.75 -83.13
N TRP A 2 17.62 29.13 -82.13
CA TRP A 2 16.99 29.75 -80.95
C TRP A 2 17.92 30.23 -79.83
N ARG A 3 17.46 31.29 -79.15
CA ARG A 3 17.90 31.79 -77.83
C ARG A 3 17.41 30.83 -76.73
N TYR A 4 18.22 30.60 -75.68
CA TYR A 4 17.74 30.04 -74.42
C TYR A 4 17.81 31.09 -73.32
N VAL A 5 16.64 31.31 -72.71
CA VAL A 5 16.36 32.20 -71.59
C VAL A 5 16.63 31.43 -70.29
N THR A 6 17.42 32.01 -69.39
CA THR A 6 17.64 31.49 -68.04
C THR A 6 16.47 31.96 -67.14
N VAL A 7 15.70 31.01 -66.63
CA VAL A 7 14.62 31.27 -65.65
C VAL A 7 15.17 31.03 -64.25
N PHE A 8 15.19 32.08 -63.42
CA PHE A 8 15.39 31.96 -61.97
C PHE A 8 14.07 31.53 -61.33
N ALA A 9 14.02 30.30 -60.79
CA ALA A 9 12.94 29.84 -59.94
C ALA A 9 13.30 30.13 -58.47
N SER A 10 12.64 31.14 -57.90
CA SER A 10 12.64 31.42 -56.46
C SER A 10 11.87 30.32 -55.72
N PHE A 11 12.58 29.42 -55.04
CA PHE A 11 11.98 28.51 -54.06
C PHE A 11 11.68 29.31 -52.78
N ALA A 12 10.40 29.60 -52.54
CA ALA A 12 9.94 29.98 -51.21
C ALA A 12 10.06 28.75 -50.30
N ILE A 13 10.99 28.80 -49.34
CA ILE A 13 11.03 27.84 -48.23
C ILE A 13 9.82 28.17 -47.35
N VAL A 14 8.72 27.45 -47.56
CA VAL A 14 7.64 27.36 -46.57
C VAL A 14 8.21 26.55 -45.41
N THR A 15 8.68 27.23 -44.37
CA THR A 15 8.90 26.59 -43.07
C THR A 15 7.56 26.05 -42.60
N ALA A 16 7.35 24.74 -42.75
CA ALA A 16 6.26 24.05 -42.07
C ALA A 16 6.45 24.27 -40.57
N LEU A 17 5.64 25.14 -39.98
CA LEU A 17 5.46 25.20 -38.53
C LEU A 17 5.01 23.80 -38.10
N GLY A 18 5.90 23.03 -37.47
CA GLY A 18 5.57 21.73 -36.94
C GLY A 18 4.36 21.87 -36.02
N GLN A 19 3.25 21.21 -36.35
CA GLN A 19 2.12 21.10 -35.45
C GLN A 19 2.59 20.33 -34.21
N GLN A 20 2.73 21.03 -33.08
CA GLN A 20 2.94 20.37 -31.79
C GLN A 20 1.81 19.38 -31.57
N THR A 21 2.15 18.12 -31.27
CA THR A 21 1.19 17.10 -30.90
C THR A 21 0.36 17.60 -29.70
N PRO A 22 -0.98 17.59 -29.78
CA PRO A 22 -1.83 18.01 -28.68
C PRO A 22 -1.53 17.20 -27.41
N LYS A 23 -1.35 17.89 -26.28
CA LYS A 23 -1.09 17.26 -24.99
C LYS A 23 -2.37 16.64 -24.41
N LYS A 24 -2.28 15.40 -23.90
CA LYS A 24 -3.39 14.76 -23.17
C LYS A 24 -3.49 15.34 -21.77
N TYR A 25 -4.68 15.78 -21.41
CA TYR A 25 -5.04 16.12 -20.04
C TYR A 25 -6.07 15.12 -19.51
N VAL A 26 -5.73 14.43 -18.42
CA VAL A 26 -6.66 13.62 -17.65
C VAL A 26 -7.19 14.48 -16.50
N LEU A 27 -8.51 14.66 -16.49
CA LEU A 27 -9.21 15.37 -15.45
C LEU A 27 -9.49 14.43 -14.28
N ILE A 28 -9.15 14.89 -13.08
CA ILE A 28 -9.53 14.28 -11.81
C ILE A 28 -10.47 15.23 -11.08
N GLU A 29 -11.67 14.78 -10.77
CA GLU A 29 -12.61 15.53 -9.94
C GLU A 29 -12.67 14.91 -8.55
N GLU A 30 -12.17 15.61 -7.53
CA GLU A 30 -12.20 15.14 -6.14
C GLU A 30 -13.37 15.79 -5.39
N PHE A 31 -14.01 15.03 -4.51
CA PHE A 31 -15.03 15.48 -3.57
C PHE A 31 -14.48 15.29 -2.17
N THR A 32 -14.29 16.40 -1.45
CA THR A 32 -13.58 16.47 -0.18
C THR A 32 -14.27 17.46 0.78
N SER A 33 -13.76 17.61 2.00
CA SER A 33 -14.18 18.65 2.96
C SER A 33 -13.09 18.87 4.00
N ALA A 34 -12.88 20.12 4.41
CA ALA A 34 -12.03 20.51 5.54
C ALA A 34 -12.57 20.02 6.90
N THR A 35 -13.72 19.35 6.93
CA THR A 35 -14.31 18.68 8.10
C THR A 35 -14.27 17.15 8.01
N CYS A 36 -13.63 16.61 6.97
CA CYS A 36 -13.57 15.17 6.70
C CYS A 36 -12.18 14.61 7.08
N PRO A 37 -12.03 13.89 8.20
CA PRO A 37 -10.76 13.27 8.58
C PRO A 37 -10.18 12.30 7.54
N PRO A 38 -10.94 11.37 6.91
CA PRO A 38 -10.36 10.44 5.93
C PRO A 38 -9.94 11.15 4.63
N CYS A 39 -10.43 12.37 4.37
CA CYS A 39 -10.08 13.12 3.17
C CYS A 39 -8.64 13.61 3.17
N VAL A 40 -8.00 13.77 4.34
CA VAL A 40 -6.60 14.25 4.45
C VAL A 40 -5.65 13.36 3.65
N ALA A 41 -5.69 12.05 3.87
CA ALA A 41 -4.81 11.11 3.18
C ALA A 41 -5.08 11.05 1.66
N ALA A 42 -6.35 11.16 1.25
CA ALA A 42 -6.72 11.22 -0.17
C ALA A 42 -6.19 12.50 -0.84
N SER A 43 -6.39 13.65 -0.21
CA SER A 43 -5.91 14.94 -0.69
C SER A 43 -4.38 15.01 -0.72
N GLU A 44 -3.68 14.42 0.25
CA GLU A 44 -2.23 14.26 0.23
C GLU A 44 -1.75 13.42 -0.97
N LYS A 45 -2.41 12.28 -1.25
CA LYS A 45 -2.12 11.46 -2.44
C LYS A 45 -2.25 12.30 -3.72
N LEU A 46 -3.35 13.04 -3.88
CA LEU A 46 -3.55 13.89 -5.06
C LEU A 46 -2.55 15.06 -5.11
N ASN A 47 -2.21 15.68 -3.98
CA ASN A 47 -1.19 16.73 -3.91
C ASN A 47 0.18 16.24 -4.42
N GLY A 48 0.53 14.99 -4.12
CA GLY A 48 1.76 14.37 -4.61
C GLY A 48 1.72 14.03 -6.12
N MET A 49 0.55 13.73 -6.67
CA MET A 49 0.41 13.18 -8.01
C MET A 49 0.05 14.22 -9.10
N VAL A 50 -0.82 15.18 -8.78
CA VAL A 50 -1.39 16.10 -9.78
C VAL A 50 -0.33 17.12 -10.21
N ARG A 51 0.16 16.93 -11.43
CA ARG A 51 1.14 17.79 -12.10
C ARG A 51 0.67 18.09 -13.52
N VAL A 52 0.52 19.37 -13.84
CA VAL A 52 0.09 19.77 -15.19
C VAL A 52 1.10 19.34 -16.25
N GLU A 53 2.40 19.33 -15.93
CA GLU A 53 3.45 18.84 -16.83
C GLU A 53 3.26 17.37 -17.24
N ARG A 54 2.67 16.54 -16.36
CA ARG A 54 2.35 15.12 -16.60
C ARG A 54 0.98 14.92 -17.27
N GLY A 55 0.30 16.01 -17.63
CA GLY A 55 -1.04 15.95 -18.20
C GLY A 55 -2.11 15.59 -17.18
N LEU A 56 -1.86 15.82 -15.88
CA LEU A 56 -2.87 15.62 -14.83
C LEU A 56 -3.34 16.97 -14.32
N ILE A 57 -4.65 17.17 -14.32
CA ILE A 57 -5.30 18.36 -13.79
C ILE A 57 -6.42 17.94 -12.84
N SER A 58 -6.65 18.72 -11.79
CA SER A 58 -7.74 18.41 -10.87
C SER A 58 -8.67 19.59 -10.60
N VAL A 59 -9.90 19.25 -10.22
CA VAL A 59 -10.89 20.18 -9.67
C VAL A 59 -11.39 19.56 -8.36
N ARG A 60 -11.27 20.29 -7.25
CA ARG A 60 -11.70 19.80 -5.93
C ARG A 60 -12.99 20.49 -5.50
N TYR A 61 -14.03 19.69 -5.36
CA TYR A 61 -15.34 20.10 -4.92
C TYR A 61 -15.45 19.87 -3.41
N HIS A 62 -15.71 20.94 -2.68
CA HIS A 62 -15.79 20.94 -1.24
C HIS A 62 -17.23 20.78 -0.75
N MET A 63 -17.45 19.81 0.12
CA MET A 63 -18.76 19.42 0.63
C MET A 63 -19.04 20.08 2.00
N ASN A 64 -20.33 20.27 2.29
CA ASN A 64 -20.80 20.77 3.60
C ASN A 64 -21.00 19.65 4.65
N TRP A 65 -20.34 18.51 4.46
CA TRP A 65 -20.44 17.34 5.32
C TRP A 65 -19.11 16.57 5.30
N PRO A 66 -18.76 15.78 6.34
CA PRO A 66 -19.60 15.28 7.44
C PRO A 66 -20.04 16.34 8.45
N ALA A 67 -19.34 17.48 8.52
CA ALA A 67 -19.80 18.64 9.27
C ALA A 67 -19.90 19.88 8.36
N PRO A 68 -20.76 20.86 8.69
CA PRO A 68 -20.83 22.10 7.92
C PRO A 68 -19.64 23.02 8.21
N GLY A 69 -19.44 24.02 7.34
CA GLY A 69 -18.48 25.10 7.59
C GLY A 69 -17.19 25.04 6.79
N ASP A 70 -17.04 24.06 5.89
CA ASP A 70 -15.97 24.09 4.90
C ASP A 70 -15.98 25.44 4.15
N PRO A 71 -14.86 26.17 4.11
CA PRO A 71 -14.86 27.54 3.62
C PRO A 71 -15.12 27.65 2.11
N PHE A 72 -14.72 26.64 1.32
CA PHE A 72 -14.97 26.63 -0.13
C PHE A 72 -16.41 26.23 -0.45
N ASN A 73 -16.99 25.33 0.36
CA ASN A 73 -18.43 25.05 0.25
C ASN A 73 -19.25 26.29 0.61
N VAL A 74 -18.93 26.97 1.72
CA VAL A 74 -19.63 28.19 2.15
C VAL A 74 -19.52 29.29 1.08
N ALA A 75 -18.36 29.44 0.45
CA ALA A 75 -18.14 30.44 -0.59
C ALA A 75 -18.94 30.16 -1.87
N ASN A 76 -19.13 28.88 -2.24
CA ASN A 76 -19.90 28.51 -3.42
C ASN A 76 -20.63 27.16 -3.26
N PRO A 77 -21.73 27.12 -2.50
CA PRO A 77 -22.40 25.86 -2.20
C PRO A 77 -23.09 25.27 -3.43
N ASN A 78 -23.57 26.14 -4.35
CA ASN A 78 -24.38 25.74 -5.49
C ASN A 78 -23.59 24.95 -6.54
N ASP A 79 -22.41 25.45 -6.95
CA ASP A 79 -21.62 24.76 -7.98
C ASP A 79 -21.01 23.46 -7.42
N ASN A 80 -20.61 23.45 -6.15
CA ASN A 80 -20.17 22.24 -5.44
C ASN A 80 -21.28 21.18 -5.38
N GLN A 81 -22.49 21.59 -4.97
CA GLN A 81 -23.63 20.69 -4.87
C GLN A 81 -24.07 20.14 -6.22
N ALA A 82 -24.02 20.95 -7.28
CA ALA A 82 -24.41 20.53 -8.62
C ALA A 82 -23.52 19.38 -9.13
N ARG A 83 -22.20 19.46 -8.95
CA ARG A 83 -21.29 18.36 -9.32
C ARG A 83 -21.44 17.14 -8.43
N ARG A 84 -21.69 17.34 -7.12
CA ARG A 84 -22.02 16.24 -6.22
C ARG A 84 -23.28 15.48 -6.66
N GLN A 85 -24.33 16.20 -7.05
CA GLN A 85 -25.58 15.61 -7.56
C GLN A 85 -25.36 14.89 -8.89
N TYR A 86 -24.55 15.45 -9.80
CA TYR A 86 -24.24 14.84 -11.09
C TYR A 86 -23.64 13.43 -10.96
N TYR A 87 -22.72 13.24 -10.01
CA TYR A 87 -22.11 11.94 -9.74
C TYR A 87 -22.87 11.09 -8.71
N GLY A 88 -23.85 11.65 -8.01
CA GLY A 88 -24.57 10.96 -6.94
C GLY A 88 -23.70 10.67 -5.73
N VAL A 89 -22.75 11.55 -5.38
CA VAL A 89 -21.78 11.31 -4.30
C VAL A 89 -22.48 11.26 -2.94
N THR A 90 -22.36 10.13 -2.24
CA THR A 90 -22.91 9.89 -0.90
C THR A 90 -21.85 9.65 0.18
N GLY A 91 -20.59 9.38 -0.23
CA GLY A 91 -19.41 9.20 0.64
C GLY A 91 -18.26 10.11 0.18
N ILE A 92 -17.49 10.68 1.11
CA ILE A 92 -16.22 11.38 0.82
C ILE A 92 -15.11 10.81 1.72
N PRO A 93 -13.84 10.75 1.25
CA PRO A 93 -13.38 11.26 -0.05
C PRO A 93 -13.84 10.38 -1.22
N PHE A 94 -14.13 11.03 -2.34
CA PHE A 94 -14.58 10.40 -3.57
C PHE A 94 -13.92 11.10 -4.74
N ALA A 95 -13.58 10.37 -5.80
CA ALA A 95 -13.06 10.97 -7.03
C ALA A 95 -13.72 10.38 -8.27
N ALA A 96 -13.71 11.17 -9.34
CA ALA A 96 -13.97 10.72 -10.68
C ALA A 96 -12.76 10.96 -11.59
N VAL A 97 -12.34 9.96 -12.36
CA VAL A 97 -11.24 10.07 -13.35
C VAL A 97 -11.85 10.04 -14.74
N ALA A 98 -11.63 11.12 -15.51
CA ALA A 98 -12.26 11.35 -16.82
C ALA A 98 -13.80 11.14 -16.82
N GLY A 99 -14.42 11.33 -15.66
CA GLY A 99 -15.85 11.18 -15.40
C GLY A 99 -16.43 9.76 -15.43
N THR A 100 -15.67 8.73 -15.82
CA THR A 100 -16.17 7.34 -15.95
C THR A 100 -15.79 6.45 -14.77
N TRP A 101 -14.53 6.47 -14.36
CA TRP A 101 -14.12 5.79 -13.14
C TRP A 101 -14.56 6.64 -11.96
N THR A 102 -15.17 6.02 -10.95
CA THR A 102 -15.55 6.69 -9.70
C THR A 102 -15.27 5.80 -8.50
N GLY A 103 -14.73 6.36 -7.42
CA GLY A 103 -14.37 5.58 -6.24
C GLY A 103 -13.61 6.40 -5.20
N HIS A 104 -13.06 5.72 -4.19
CA HIS A 104 -12.24 6.38 -3.18
C HIS A 104 -10.80 6.56 -3.73
N PRO A 105 -10.15 7.73 -3.57
CA PRO A 105 -8.83 7.98 -4.18
C PRO A 105 -7.70 7.06 -3.72
N LEU A 106 -7.85 6.44 -2.55
CA LEU A 106 -6.91 5.46 -2.01
C LEU A 106 -7.16 4.02 -2.52
N ASP A 107 -8.20 3.80 -3.32
CA ASP A 107 -8.49 2.48 -3.88
C ASP A 107 -7.49 2.12 -4.99
N ASN A 108 -7.17 0.82 -5.11
CA ASN A 108 -6.24 0.29 -6.11
C ASN A 108 -6.63 0.60 -7.57
N GLY A 109 -7.92 0.84 -7.83
CA GLY A 109 -8.42 1.17 -9.17
C GLY A 109 -8.12 2.60 -9.64
N PHE A 110 -7.80 3.51 -8.73
CA PHE A 110 -7.62 4.94 -9.03
C PHE A 110 -6.44 5.20 -9.97
N ASP A 111 -5.27 4.67 -9.63
CA ASP A 111 -4.03 4.92 -10.38
C ASP A 111 -4.08 4.23 -11.75
N ALA A 112 -4.68 3.03 -11.81
CA ALA A 112 -4.90 2.30 -13.06
C ALA A 112 -5.84 3.05 -14.01
N ALA A 113 -6.91 3.66 -13.49
CA ALA A 113 -7.82 4.48 -14.29
C ALA A 113 -7.10 5.70 -14.89
N ILE A 114 -6.24 6.37 -14.12
CA ILE A 114 -5.44 7.49 -14.61
C ILE A 114 -4.52 7.04 -15.74
N GLN A 115 -3.75 5.97 -15.54
CA GLN A 115 -2.83 5.44 -16.55
C GLN A 115 -3.55 5.03 -17.84
N GLN A 116 -4.71 4.39 -17.70
CA GLN A 116 -5.53 4.01 -18.86
C GLN A 116 -5.96 5.23 -19.66
N GLU A 117 -6.43 6.29 -19.00
CA GLU A 117 -6.84 7.53 -19.69
C GLU A 117 -5.65 8.29 -20.30
N GLN A 118 -4.49 8.27 -19.65
CA GLN A 118 -3.26 8.85 -20.20
C GLN A 118 -2.80 8.16 -21.49
N SER A 119 -3.04 6.86 -21.64
CA SER A 119 -2.72 6.13 -22.87
C SER A 119 -3.68 6.37 -24.04
N ARG A 120 -4.83 7.02 -23.81
CA ARG A 120 -5.82 7.27 -24.86
C ARG A 120 -5.39 8.44 -25.75
N PRO A 121 -5.65 8.36 -27.08
CA PRO A 121 -5.35 9.45 -27.99
C PRO A 121 -6.19 10.69 -27.66
N VAL A 122 -5.58 11.88 -27.83
CA VAL A 122 -6.30 13.16 -27.76
C VAL A 122 -7.18 13.28 -29.00
N ARG A 123 -8.46 13.59 -28.79
CA ARG A 123 -9.45 13.77 -29.86
C ARG A 123 -9.86 15.22 -30.03
N LEU A 124 -9.97 15.96 -28.93
CA LEU A 124 -10.21 17.39 -28.90
C LEU A 124 -9.04 18.12 -28.24
N GLN A 125 -8.44 19.06 -28.97
CA GLN A 125 -7.54 20.04 -28.38
C GLN A 125 -8.38 21.16 -27.79
N ILE A 126 -8.33 21.33 -26.47
CA ILE A 126 -9.07 22.36 -25.75
C ILE A 126 -8.07 23.42 -25.27
N THR A 127 -8.23 24.66 -25.76
CA THR A 127 -7.38 25.80 -25.38
C THR A 127 -8.21 26.78 -24.58
N VAL A 128 -7.67 27.23 -23.45
CA VAL A 128 -8.32 28.22 -22.58
C VAL A 128 -7.49 29.50 -22.58
N THR A 129 -8.14 30.63 -22.80
CA THR A 129 -7.51 31.96 -22.79
C THR A 129 -8.31 32.91 -21.92
N GLU A 130 -7.61 33.78 -21.19
CA GLU A 130 -8.24 34.80 -20.36
C GLU A 130 -7.93 36.20 -20.89
N ASP A 131 -8.93 37.08 -20.89
CA ASP A 131 -8.77 38.52 -20.97
C ASP A 131 -8.86 39.12 -19.57
N ARG A 132 -7.72 39.63 -19.09
CA ARG A 132 -7.58 40.22 -17.76
C ARG A 132 -7.55 41.75 -17.78
N GLN A 133 -7.71 42.40 -18.93
CA GLN A 133 -7.67 43.87 -19.04
C GLN A 133 -8.82 44.53 -18.28
N GLY A 134 -9.95 43.84 -18.13
CA GLY A 134 -11.15 44.29 -17.42
C GLY A 134 -11.22 43.95 -15.93
N ALA A 135 -10.09 43.58 -15.29
CA ALA A 135 -10.07 43.19 -13.88
C ALA A 135 -10.80 44.21 -12.97
N PRO A 136 -11.62 43.76 -11.99
CA PRO A 136 -11.71 42.40 -11.47
C PRO A 136 -12.55 41.43 -12.30
N ASN A 137 -13.20 41.88 -13.38
CA ASN A 137 -13.98 41.00 -14.27
C ASN A 137 -13.07 40.40 -15.34
N ILE A 138 -12.93 39.08 -15.33
CA ILE A 138 -12.04 38.33 -16.21
C ILE A 138 -12.89 37.62 -17.27
N GLY A 139 -12.58 37.88 -18.54
CA GLY A 139 -13.18 37.17 -19.67
C GLY A 139 -12.46 35.85 -19.93
N VAL A 140 -13.19 34.77 -20.17
CA VAL A 140 -12.67 33.42 -20.43
C VAL A 140 -13.21 32.93 -21.76
N THR A 141 -12.32 32.67 -22.69
CA THR A 141 -12.66 32.06 -23.99
C THR A 141 -12.09 30.65 -24.06
N VAL A 142 -12.92 29.69 -24.48
CA VAL A 142 -12.51 28.30 -24.70
C VAL A 142 -12.60 27.98 -26.18
N ARG A 143 -11.53 27.44 -26.75
CA ARG A 143 -11.51 26.93 -28.12
C ARG A 143 -11.41 25.42 -28.12
N ILE A 144 -12.25 24.77 -28.91
CA ILE A 144 -12.30 23.31 -29.06
C ILE A 144 -12.01 22.98 -30.51
N ARG A 145 -10.90 22.28 -30.76
CA ARG A 145 -10.50 21.82 -32.10
C ARG A 145 -10.49 20.31 -32.18
N ASN A 146 -11.10 19.76 -33.22
CA ASN A 146 -10.99 18.33 -33.51
C ASN A 146 -9.60 18.02 -34.09
N VAL A 147 -8.82 17.23 -33.37
CA VAL A 147 -7.47 16.80 -33.75
C VAL A 147 -7.41 15.31 -34.09
N SER A 148 -8.55 14.63 -34.06
CA SER A 148 -8.66 13.25 -34.52
C SER A 148 -8.80 13.16 -36.05
N SER A 149 -8.64 11.96 -36.59
CA SER A 149 -8.80 11.67 -38.02
C SER A 149 -10.26 11.56 -38.47
N GLN A 150 -11.22 11.64 -37.55
CA GLN A 150 -12.65 11.41 -37.83
C GLN A 150 -13.51 12.56 -37.31
N PRO A 151 -14.70 12.80 -37.89
CA PRO A 151 -15.65 13.76 -37.32
C PRO A 151 -16.06 13.37 -35.90
N ILE A 152 -16.22 14.37 -35.02
CA ILE A 152 -16.68 14.18 -33.64
C ILE A 152 -18.05 14.82 -33.47
N SER A 153 -19.05 14.03 -33.10
CA SER A 153 -20.36 14.55 -32.71
C SER A 153 -20.27 15.23 -31.36
N LEU A 154 -20.79 16.46 -31.27
CA LEU A 154 -20.91 17.22 -30.03
C LEU A 154 -22.31 17.12 -29.41
N ASN A 155 -23.30 16.57 -30.14
CA ASN A 155 -24.64 16.34 -29.59
C ASN A 155 -24.57 15.49 -28.32
N GLY A 156 -25.28 15.89 -27.27
CA GLY A 156 -25.27 15.21 -25.97
C GLY A 156 -24.01 15.47 -25.13
N HIS A 157 -23.18 16.44 -25.51
CA HIS A 157 -22.02 16.86 -24.72
C HIS A 157 -22.22 18.25 -24.14
N VAL A 158 -21.55 18.51 -23.03
CA VAL A 158 -21.49 19.80 -22.35
C VAL A 158 -20.04 20.22 -22.21
N LEU A 159 -19.75 21.48 -22.53
CA LEU A 159 -18.52 22.14 -22.15
C LEU A 159 -18.68 22.69 -20.72
N HIS A 160 -17.94 22.11 -19.78
CA HIS A 160 -17.77 22.68 -18.46
C HIS A 160 -16.50 23.54 -18.45
N THR A 161 -16.62 24.76 -17.90
CA THR A 161 -15.50 25.67 -17.69
C THR A 161 -15.47 26.04 -16.21
N VAL A 162 -14.35 25.83 -15.54
CA VAL A 162 -14.23 25.90 -14.08
C VAL A 162 -13.06 26.79 -13.71
N VAL A 163 -13.33 27.80 -12.89
CA VAL A 163 -12.33 28.64 -12.23
C VAL A 163 -11.91 27.94 -10.94
N VAL A 164 -10.60 27.81 -10.77
CA VAL A 164 -9.96 27.01 -9.72
C VAL A 164 -8.83 27.82 -9.10
N ASN A 165 -8.58 27.68 -7.80
CA ASN A 165 -7.37 28.20 -7.17
C ASN A 165 -6.36 27.08 -6.96
N ARG A 166 -5.15 27.22 -7.54
CA ARG A 166 -4.10 26.20 -7.51
C ARG A 166 -3.65 25.88 -6.09
N ARG A 167 -3.50 26.90 -5.25
CA ARG A 167 -3.12 26.73 -3.83
C ARG A 167 -3.72 27.82 -2.96
N VAL A 168 -4.30 27.43 -1.83
CA VAL A 168 -4.87 28.33 -0.83
C VAL A 168 -4.35 27.92 0.55
N ASP A 169 -3.56 28.80 1.16
CA ASP A 169 -3.01 28.61 2.51
C ASP A 169 -3.94 29.24 3.56
N ILE A 170 -4.43 28.42 4.49
CA ILE A 170 -5.30 28.81 5.61
C ILE A 170 -4.74 28.25 6.94
N PRO A 171 -3.62 28.80 7.46
CA PRO A 171 -2.91 28.23 8.62
C PRO A 171 -3.73 28.18 9.91
N ASP A 172 -4.69 29.10 10.05
CA ASP A 172 -5.55 29.26 11.22
C ASP A 172 -6.88 28.50 11.11
N LEU A 173 -7.10 27.74 10.03
CA LEU A 173 -8.35 27.01 9.82
C LEU A 173 -8.70 26.05 10.98
N PRO A 174 -7.76 25.24 11.50
CA PRO A 174 -8.07 24.27 12.55
C PRO A 174 -8.56 24.91 13.84
N GLN A 175 -8.18 26.16 14.11
CA GLN A 175 -8.60 26.90 15.30
C GLN A 175 -9.99 27.52 15.14
N ARG A 176 -10.41 27.85 13.91
CA ARG A 176 -11.68 28.54 13.62
C ARG A 176 -12.80 27.62 13.13
N LEU A 177 -12.47 26.48 12.54
CA LEU A 177 -13.44 25.54 12.00
C LEU A 177 -13.76 24.43 13.00
N GLN A 178 -15.00 24.41 13.48
CA GLN A 178 -15.51 23.33 14.30
C GLN A 178 -15.48 22.01 13.51
N ASN A 179 -14.91 20.95 14.10
CA ASN A 179 -14.67 19.66 13.45
C ASN A 179 -13.68 19.73 12.28
N SER A 180 -12.72 20.68 12.29
CA SER A 180 -11.64 20.68 11.32
C SER A 180 -10.92 19.33 11.28
N ASN A 181 -10.56 18.89 10.08
CA ASN A 181 -9.71 17.73 9.85
C ASN A 181 -8.20 18.05 9.99
N GLY A 182 -7.84 19.30 10.31
CA GLY A 182 -6.46 19.75 10.49
C GLY A 182 -5.77 20.27 9.23
N GLU A 183 -6.40 20.20 8.05
CA GLU A 183 -5.81 20.75 6.83
C GLU A 183 -5.67 22.27 6.89
N THR A 184 -4.52 22.75 6.38
CA THR A 184 -4.19 24.18 6.33
C THR A 184 -3.81 24.65 4.93
N VAL A 185 -3.74 23.75 3.96
CA VAL A 185 -3.37 24.05 2.57
C VAL A 185 -4.28 23.27 1.63
N PHE A 186 -4.95 23.97 0.74
CA PHE A 186 -5.92 23.39 -0.20
C PHE A 186 -5.45 23.64 -1.63
N TYR A 187 -5.41 22.58 -2.43
CA TYR A 187 -5.00 22.64 -3.83
C TYR A 187 -6.20 22.51 -4.76
N ASP A 188 -6.11 23.12 -5.94
CA ASP A 188 -7.09 23.00 -7.02
C ASP A 188 -8.56 23.14 -6.58
N ALA A 189 -8.82 24.03 -5.60
CA ALA A 189 -10.15 24.23 -5.04
C ALA A 189 -11.08 24.89 -6.07
N MET A 190 -12.24 24.29 -6.31
CA MET A 190 -13.23 24.84 -7.23
C MET A 190 -13.82 26.14 -6.66
N MET A 191 -13.72 27.21 -7.45
CA MET A 191 -14.21 28.53 -7.06
C MET A 191 -15.49 28.90 -7.80
N LYS A 192 -15.57 28.64 -9.11
CA LYS A 192 -16.75 28.97 -9.93
C LYS A 192 -16.89 28.09 -11.16
N MET A 193 -18.11 27.69 -11.52
CA MET A 193 -18.40 27.12 -12.83
C MET A 193 -19.05 28.13 -13.77
N LEU A 194 -18.67 28.11 -15.06
CA LEU A 194 -19.06 29.08 -16.07
C LEU A 194 -19.81 28.45 -17.26
N PRO A 195 -20.84 29.15 -17.80
CA PRO A 195 -21.48 30.34 -17.21
C PRO A 195 -22.27 30.01 -15.92
N SER A 196 -22.53 28.73 -15.69
CA SER A 196 -23.11 28.17 -14.47
C SER A 196 -22.65 26.72 -14.29
N ALA A 197 -23.06 26.06 -13.21
CA ALA A 197 -22.79 24.64 -13.00
C ALA A 197 -23.28 23.71 -14.13
N SER A 198 -24.32 24.12 -14.87
CA SER A 198 -24.84 23.36 -16.02
C SER A 198 -23.91 23.35 -17.22
N GLY A 199 -22.90 24.23 -17.27
CA GLY A 199 -22.00 24.38 -18.41
C GLY A 199 -22.70 24.92 -19.67
N THR A 200 -22.03 24.75 -20.82
CA THR A 200 -22.56 25.12 -22.14
C THR A 200 -22.89 23.85 -22.93
N ALA A 201 -24.15 23.61 -23.22
CA ALA A 201 -24.57 22.51 -24.07
C ALA A 201 -23.97 22.65 -25.48
N LEU A 202 -23.42 21.57 -26.01
CA LEU A 202 -22.83 21.52 -27.34
C LEU A 202 -23.78 20.82 -28.32
N SER A 203 -23.68 21.18 -29.59
CA SER A 203 -24.50 20.61 -30.66
C SER A 203 -23.73 20.54 -31.97
N GLY A 204 -24.21 19.72 -32.90
CA GLY A 204 -23.58 19.50 -34.20
C GLY A 204 -22.37 18.58 -34.14
N SER A 205 -21.43 18.78 -35.06
CA SER A 205 -20.22 17.96 -35.20
C SER A 205 -19.03 18.81 -35.64
N LEU A 206 -17.83 18.45 -35.19
CA LEU A 206 -16.58 19.02 -35.68
C LEU A 206 -15.92 18.06 -36.67
N SER A 207 -15.69 18.51 -37.90
CA SER A 207 -14.86 17.80 -38.87
C SER A 207 -13.38 17.82 -38.44
N PRO A 208 -12.54 16.87 -38.90
CA PRO A 208 -11.10 16.91 -38.62
C PRO A 208 -10.48 18.27 -38.92
N GLY A 209 -9.76 18.84 -37.95
CA GLY A 209 -9.13 20.16 -38.02
C GLY A 209 -10.04 21.35 -37.75
N GLN A 210 -11.37 21.18 -37.74
CA GLN A 210 -12.34 22.23 -37.44
C GLN A 210 -12.26 22.66 -35.97
N GLU A 211 -12.46 23.96 -35.73
CA GLU A 211 -12.44 24.57 -34.41
C GLU A 211 -13.72 25.37 -34.16
N GLN A 212 -14.16 25.42 -32.90
CA GLN A 212 -15.24 26.28 -32.43
C GLN A 212 -14.81 27.00 -31.15
N SER A 213 -15.18 28.28 -31.02
CA SER A 213 -14.92 29.10 -29.83
C SER A 213 -16.19 29.31 -29.02
N PHE A 214 -16.04 29.36 -27.69
CA PHE A 214 -17.09 29.59 -26.71
C PHE A 214 -16.66 30.69 -25.74
N GLY A 215 -17.59 31.57 -25.37
CA GLY A 215 -17.34 32.74 -24.52
C GLY A 215 -17.28 34.06 -25.31
N PRO A 216 -16.77 35.16 -24.70
CA PRO A 216 -16.16 35.16 -23.37
C PRO A 216 -17.20 34.90 -22.27
N PHE A 217 -16.94 33.92 -21.42
CA PHE A 217 -17.61 33.80 -20.12
C PHE A 217 -16.94 34.78 -19.16
N VAL A 218 -17.70 35.41 -18.27
CA VAL A 218 -17.13 36.39 -17.34
C VAL A 218 -17.26 35.88 -15.92
N TYR A 219 -16.17 35.94 -15.15
CA TYR A 219 -16.19 35.79 -13.70
C TYR A 219 -15.52 37.01 -13.05
N SER A 220 -15.96 37.36 -11.84
CA SER A 220 -15.28 38.38 -11.04
C SER A 220 -14.28 37.70 -10.11
N LEU A 221 -13.05 38.21 -10.06
CA LEU A 221 -12.07 37.78 -9.07
C LEU A 221 -12.64 38.04 -7.67
N GLY A 222 -12.68 37.00 -6.85
CA GLY A 222 -13.04 37.16 -5.45
C GLY A 222 -11.93 37.86 -4.65
N THR A 223 -12.23 38.11 -3.39
CA THR A 223 -11.30 38.74 -2.44
C THR A 223 -11.12 37.87 -1.20
N GLY A 224 -10.13 38.19 -0.38
CA GLY A 224 -9.85 37.50 0.88
C GLY A 224 -9.04 36.22 0.72
N GLN A 225 -8.96 35.45 1.81
CA GLN A 225 -8.03 34.33 1.95
C GLN A 225 -8.29 33.20 0.94
N LEU A 226 -9.54 33.01 0.50
CA LEU A 226 -9.89 31.99 -0.50
C LEU A 226 -9.50 32.36 -1.93
N TRP A 227 -9.14 33.62 -2.18
CA TRP A 227 -8.70 34.14 -3.48
C TRP A 227 -7.29 34.73 -3.38
N PRO A 228 -6.27 33.89 -3.07
CA PRO A 228 -4.91 34.36 -3.01
C PRO A 228 -4.48 34.91 -4.39
N PRO A 229 -3.82 36.10 -4.43
CA PRO A 229 -3.50 36.75 -5.69
C PRO A 229 -2.71 35.84 -6.66
N GLY A 230 -3.24 35.71 -7.87
CA GLY A 230 -2.60 34.99 -8.98
C GLY A 230 -2.62 33.46 -8.89
N GLN A 231 -3.31 32.88 -7.90
CA GLN A 231 -3.50 31.42 -7.83
C GLN A 231 -4.66 30.90 -8.68
N ASP A 232 -5.48 31.79 -9.19
CA ASP A 232 -6.64 31.48 -10.01
C ASP A 232 -6.21 30.97 -11.39
N TYR A 233 -6.85 29.94 -11.89
CA TYR A 233 -6.67 29.44 -13.25
C TYR A 233 -7.96 28.75 -13.70
N VAL A 234 -8.02 28.34 -14.96
CA VAL A 234 -9.23 27.79 -15.57
C VAL A 234 -8.96 26.41 -16.15
N ILE A 235 -9.88 25.49 -15.89
CA ILE A 235 -9.98 24.18 -16.53
C ILE A 235 -11.24 24.16 -17.38
N ALA A 236 -11.15 23.60 -18.58
CA ALA A 236 -12.29 23.35 -19.46
C ALA A 236 -12.30 21.90 -19.92
N PHE A 237 -13.47 21.27 -19.95
CA PHE A 237 -13.60 19.87 -20.39
C PHE A 237 -14.93 19.60 -21.08
N VAL A 238 -14.92 18.69 -22.04
CA VAL A 238 -16.10 18.27 -22.79
C VAL A 238 -16.59 16.93 -22.25
N GLN A 239 -17.76 16.93 -21.62
CA GLN A 239 -18.33 15.76 -20.97
C GLN A 239 -19.60 15.29 -21.67
N ASN A 240 -19.70 13.99 -21.91
CA ASN A 240 -20.92 13.35 -22.39
C ASN A 240 -21.95 13.25 -21.25
N THR A 241 -23.18 13.69 -21.48
CA THR A 241 -24.18 13.77 -20.40
C THR A 241 -24.80 12.43 -20.04
N SER A 242 -24.79 11.43 -20.94
CA SER A 242 -25.36 10.11 -20.66
C SER A 242 -24.33 9.14 -20.08
N THR A 243 -23.10 9.15 -20.60
CA THR A 243 -22.03 8.23 -20.16
C THR A 243 -21.12 8.82 -19.09
N ARG A 244 -21.22 10.14 -18.84
CA ARG A 244 -20.32 10.92 -17.98
C ARG A 244 -18.88 11.01 -18.46
N ALA A 245 -18.55 10.37 -19.59
CA ALA A 245 -17.20 10.35 -20.10
C ALA A 245 -16.74 11.74 -20.55
N VAL A 246 -15.56 12.14 -20.08
CA VAL A 246 -14.84 13.31 -20.58
C VAL A 246 -14.11 12.90 -21.86
N ILE A 247 -14.38 13.60 -22.97
CA ILE A 247 -13.67 13.36 -24.23
C ILE A 247 -12.20 13.74 -24.08
N ASP A 248 -11.97 15.01 -23.74
CA ASP A 248 -10.69 15.61 -23.41
C ASP A 248 -10.92 16.86 -22.55
N ALA A 249 -9.84 17.33 -21.93
CA ALA A 249 -9.81 18.53 -21.12
C ALA A 249 -8.67 19.46 -21.57
N GLY A 250 -8.70 20.70 -21.11
CA GLY A 250 -7.67 21.70 -21.34
C GLY A 250 -7.63 22.70 -20.18
N THR A 251 -6.51 23.42 -20.06
CA THR A 251 -6.31 24.39 -19.01
C THR A 251 -5.40 25.52 -19.47
N ASN A 252 -5.49 26.68 -18.80
CA ASN A 252 -4.50 27.74 -18.93
C ASN A 252 -3.40 27.71 -17.83
N LEU A 253 -3.37 26.67 -16.99
CA LEU A 253 -2.43 26.57 -15.88
C LEU A 253 -0.97 26.59 -16.36
N GLU A 254 -0.64 25.90 -17.45
CA GLU A 254 0.74 25.84 -17.97
C GLU A 254 1.29 27.23 -18.33
N GLN A 255 0.44 28.13 -18.83
CA GLN A 255 0.84 29.49 -19.19
C GLN A 255 1.00 30.38 -17.95
N LYS A 256 0.30 30.08 -16.85
CA LYS A 256 0.35 30.85 -15.59
C LYS A 256 1.39 30.32 -14.61
N LEU A 257 1.80 29.07 -14.76
CA LEU A 257 2.71 28.37 -13.88
C LEU A 257 4.16 28.72 -14.19
N THR A 258 4.90 29.13 -13.17
CA THR A 258 6.36 29.23 -13.21
C THR A 258 6.94 27.96 -12.59
N ALA A 259 7.53 27.12 -13.44
CA ALA A 259 8.21 25.91 -12.98
C ALA A 259 9.49 26.29 -12.23
N VAL A 260 9.58 25.86 -10.98
CA VAL A 260 10.82 25.89 -10.20
C VAL A 260 11.52 24.55 -10.43
N THR A 261 12.70 24.61 -11.03
CA THR A 261 13.53 23.45 -11.31
C THR A 261 14.74 23.43 -10.39
N VAL A 262 15.04 22.22 -9.89
CA VAL A 262 16.22 21.96 -9.08
C VAL A 262 16.84 20.64 -9.53
N GLN A 263 18.11 20.45 -9.19
CA GLN A 263 18.80 19.18 -9.34
C GLN A 263 19.18 18.69 -7.94
N LEU A 264 18.64 17.54 -7.54
CA LEU A 264 19.02 16.85 -6.31
C LEU A 264 20.01 15.74 -6.65
N THR A 265 21.12 15.65 -5.93
CA THR A 265 22.18 14.65 -6.20
C THR A 265 22.63 14.01 -4.90
N ALA A 266 22.51 12.69 -4.82
CA ALA A 266 22.99 11.88 -3.72
C ALA A 266 24.44 11.40 -3.97
N PRO A 267 25.21 11.11 -2.92
CA PRO A 267 26.56 10.59 -3.05
C PRO A 267 26.53 9.14 -3.54
N LEU A 268 27.62 8.68 -4.16
CA LEU A 268 27.82 7.27 -4.50
C LEU A 268 28.77 6.61 -3.48
N PRO A 269 28.49 5.37 -3.03
CA PRO A 269 27.26 4.62 -3.28
C PRO A 269 26.06 5.21 -2.51
N GLN A 270 24.84 5.03 -3.03
CA GLN A 270 23.59 5.47 -2.38
C GLN A 270 23.10 4.49 -1.30
N PHE A 271 23.57 3.25 -1.36
CA PHE A 271 23.22 2.16 -0.47
C PHE A 271 24.48 1.71 0.26
N ASP A 272 24.39 1.56 1.58
CA ASP A 272 25.53 1.22 2.44
C ASP A 272 25.15 0.26 3.57
N TYR A 273 26.17 -0.38 4.13
CA TYR A 273 26.08 -1.03 5.43
C TYR A 273 26.37 -0.04 6.56
N ILE A 274 25.64 -0.16 7.67
CA ILE A 274 25.82 0.65 8.88
C ILE A 274 26.01 -0.26 10.10
N ALA A 275 27.02 0.03 10.92
CA ALA A 275 27.25 -0.70 12.16
C ALA A 275 26.01 -0.65 13.08
N ARG A 276 25.70 -1.77 13.74
CA ARG A 276 24.58 -1.86 14.70
C ARG A 276 24.82 -0.93 15.88
N GLY A 277 23.82 -0.12 16.23
CA GLY A 277 23.92 0.95 17.23
C GLY A 277 24.80 2.14 16.79
N GLY A 278 25.31 2.11 15.55
CA GLY A 278 26.17 3.13 14.99
C GLY A 278 25.40 4.25 14.29
N SER A 279 26.14 5.26 13.84
CA SER A 279 25.64 6.35 13.04
C SER A 279 26.47 6.53 11.78
N GLN A 280 25.82 6.97 10.70
CA GLN A 280 26.47 7.26 9.43
C GLN A 280 25.96 8.58 8.86
N THR A 281 26.86 9.28 8.16
CA THR A 281 26.58 10.54 7.49
C THR A 281 26.57 10.36 5.97
N LYS A 282 25.54 10.90 5.31
CA LYS A 282 25.49 11.11 3.85
C LYS A 282 25.34 12.59 3.53
N VAL A 283 25.90 13.03 2.41
CA VAL A 283 25.79 14.42 1.95
C VAL A 283 25.04 14.46 0.63
N VAL A 284 23.85 15.06 0.63
CA VAL A 284 23.02 15.28 -0.56
C VAL A 284 23.16 16.72 -1.00
N THR A 285 23.34 16.96 -2.31
CA THR A 285 23.47 18.32 -2.85
C THR A 285 22.20 18.72 -3.59
N LEU A 286 21.62 19.87 -3.22
CA LEU A 286 20.52 20.51 -3.93
C LEU A 286 21.06 21.72 -4.70
N ARG A 287 20.85 21.75 -6.02
CA ARG A 287 21.19 22.88 -6.88
C ARG A 287 19.94 23.53 -7.44
N ASN A 288 19.83 24.85 -7.32
CA ASN A 288 18.78 25.61 -7.98
C ASN A 288 19.13 25.78 -9.47
N THR A 289 18.35 25.16 -10.36
CA THR A 289 18.51 25.27 -11.82
C THR A 289 17.52 26.25 -12.45
N SER A 290 16.73 26.93 -11.63
CA SER A 290 15.80 27.98 -12.05
C SER A 290 16.52 29.31 -12.29
N SER A 291 15.81 30.26 -12.91
CA SER A 291 16.32 31.60 -13.22
C SER A 291 16.20 32.61 -12.06
N GLN A 292 15.57 32.25 -10.94
CA GLN A 292 15.36 33.11 -9.78
C GLN A 292 15.79 32.44 -8.47
N SER A 293 15.96 33.24 -7.42
CA SER A 293 16.27 32.75 -6.07
C SER A 293 15.03 32.19 -5.38
N TYR A 294 15.17 31.04 -4.73
CA TYR A 294 14.09 30.39 -3.99
C TYR A 294 14.60 29.79 -2.68
N ALA A 295 13.72 29.77 -1.68
CA ALA A 295 13.88 29.09 -0.41
C ALA A 295 13.36 27.67 -0.53
N PHE A 296 14.17 26.70 -0.12
CA PHE A 296 13.87 25.28 -0.17
C PHE A 296 14.06 24.65 1.21
N ARG A 297 13.29 23.60 1.50
CA ARG A 297 13.56 22.65 2.57
C ARG A 297 13.88 21.29 1.95
N LEU A 298 14.83 20.55 2.50
CA LEU A 298 15.03 19.14 2.14
C LEU A 298 14.37 18.27 3.22
N THR A 299 13.42 17.41 2.83
CA THR A 299 12.70 16.53 3.76
C THR A 299 12.91 15.07 3.42
N ILE A 300 12.79 14.23 4.46
CA ILE A 300 12.62 12.77 4.30
C ILE A 300 11.13 12.55 4.12
N ASP A 301 10.72 12.03 2.96
CA ASP A 301 9.31 11.77 2.66
C ASP A 301 8.82 10.58 3.49
N PRO A 302 7.90 10.78 4.47
CA PRO A 302 7.44 9.70 5.33
C PRO A 302 6.64 8.64 4.58
N ASN A 303 6.03 8.97 3.44
CA ASN A 303 5.17 8.07 2.67
C ASN A 303 5.95 7.25 1.64
N ALA A 304 7.15 7.73 1.24
CA ALA A 304 8.03 7.04 0.29
C ALA A 304 9.30 6.48 0.96
N SER A 305 9.45 6.64 2.27
CA SER A 305 10.58 6.11 3.05
C SER A 305 10.15 4.95 3.93
N VAL A 306 11.08 4.03 4.17
CA VAL A 306 10.97 3.03 5.23
C VAL A 306 11.94 3.43 6.33
N LEU A 307 11.43 4.09 7.36
CA LEU A 307 12.19 4.52 8.53
C LEU A 307 11.43 4.14 9.79
N MET A 308 11.69 2.94 10.32
CA MET A 308 10.97 2.39 11.46
C MET A 308 11.50 2.97 12.78
N ARG A 309 11.08 4.21 13.09
CA ARG A 309 11.51 4.94 14.30
C ARG A 309 11.17 4.22 15.59
N SER A 310 10.02 3.54 15.64
CA SER A 310 9.61 2.69 16.77
C SER A 310 10.59 1.54 17.04
N TRP A 311 11.44 1.21 16.07
CA TRP A 311 12.43 0.13 16.16
C TRP A 311 13.86 0.66 16.28
N GLY A 312 14.01 1.93 16.65
CA GLY A 312 15.31 2.53 16.98
C GLY A 312 16.06 3.15 15.79
N TRP A 313 15.54 3.05 14.57
CA TRP A 313 16.08 3.80 13.45
C TRP A 313 15.81 5.29 13.59
N ASN A 314 16.81 6.13 13.30
CA ASN A 314 16.63 7.57 13.27
C ASN A 314 17.33 8.17 12.04
N ALA A 315 16.74 9.21 11.47
CA ALA A 315 17.36 10.00 10.42
C ALA A 315 16.98 11.48 10.56
N THR A 316 17.95 12.36 10.34
CA THR A 316 17.80 13.82 10.40
C THR A 316 18.51 14.50 9.22
N VAL A 317 18.06 15.72 8.89
CA VAL A 317 18.59 16.55 7.80
C VAL A 317 19.11 17.86 8.40
N SER A 318 20.33 18.27 8.03
CA SER A 318 20.95 19.52 8.51
C SER A 318 21.78 20.24 7.43
N PRO A 319 21.62 21.55 7.22
CA PRO A 319 20.46 22.34 7.68
C PRO A 319 19.16 21.78 7.09
N ASP A 320 17.99 22.08 7.64
CA ASP A 320 16.73 21.60 7.04
C ASP A 320 16.33 22.45 5.81
N SER A 321 16.75 23.72 5.77
CA SER A 321 16.32 24.70 4.77
C SER A 321 17.41 25.68 4.36
N VAL A 322 17.25 26.27 3.17
CA VAL A 322 18.23 27.19 2.56
C VAL A 322 17.57 28.09 1.52
N VAL A 323 18.13 29.29 1.30
CA VAL A 323 17.81 30.13 0.13
C VAL A 323 18.91 29.98 -0.90
N LEU A 324 18.56 29.58 -2.13
CA LEU A 324 19.52 29.38 -3.23
C LEU A 324 19.29 30.37 -4.36
N ALA A 325 20.33 31.12 -4.70
CA ALA A 325 20.40 31.93 -5.93
C ALA A 325 20.42 31.03 -7.19
N PRO A 326 20.12 31.58 -8.39
CA PRO A 326 20.22 30.84 -9.63
C PRO A 326 21.60 30.18 -9.81
N GLY A 327 21.61 28.88 -10.10
CA GLY A 327 22.83 28.10 -10.31
C GLY A 327 23.58 27.69 -9.04
N ALA A 328 23.22 28.23 -7.86
CA ALA A 328 23.86 27.93 -6.58
C ALA A 328 23.45 26.54 -6.05
N SER A 329 24.34 25.95 -5.23
CA SER A 329 24.16 24.64 -4.62
C SER A 329 24.32 24.70 -3.10
N GLN A 330 23.57 23.87 -2.38
CA GLN A 330 23.73 23.63 -0.94
C GLN A 330 23.93 22.13 -0.68
N GLN A 331 24.85 21.81 0.22
CA GLN A 331 25.02 20.46 0.76
C GLN A 331 24.18 20.28 2.03
N PHE A 332 23.45 19.18 2.08
CA PHE A 332 22.62 18.76 3.19
C PHE A 332 23.21 17.50 3.81
N THR A 333 23.45 17.54 5.10
CA THR A 333 23.94 16.42 5.88
C THR A 333 22.76 15.58 6.35
N ILE A 334 22.73 14.32 5.92
CA ILE A 334 21.77 13.30 6.36
C ILE A 334 22.47 12.44 7.41
N GLN A 335 22.07 12.57 8.67
CA GLN A 335 22.58 11.73 9.76
C GLN A 335 21.61 10.59 10.00
N VAL A 336 22.09 9.35 9.87
CA VAL A 336 21.30 8.13 10.08
C VAL A 336 21.89 7.37 11.26
N THR A 337 21.04 6.85 12.14
CA THR A 337 21.43 6.03 13.29
C THR A 337 20.66 4.72 13.25
N ALA A 338 21.40 3.61 13.34
CA ALA A 338 20.85 2.27 13.33
C ALA A 338 20.56 1.75 14.75
N PRO A 339 19.57 0.87 14.92
CA PRO A 339 19.36 0.15 16.17
C PRO A 339 20.46 -0.90 16.42
N THR A 340 20.47 -1.48 17.62
CA THR A 340 21.38 -2.59 17.99
C THR A 340 20.99 -3.92 17.35
N ASP A 341 19.71 -4.10 17.03
CA ASP A 341 19.22 -5.22 16.23
C ASP A 341 19.51 -4.97 14.74
N ALA A 342 19.57 -6.03 13.94
CA ALA A 342 19.55 -5.91 12.49
C ALA A 342 18.28 -5.20 12.01
N GLY A 343 18.42 -4.47 10.90
CA GLY A 343 17.31 -3.77 10.29
C GLY A 343 17.74 -3.07 9.01
N TYR A 344 16.78 -2.41 8.40
CA TYR A 344 16.98 -1.67 7.17
C TYR A 344 16.24 -0.32 7.23
N ALA A 345 16.85 0.71 6.66
CA ALA A 345 16.20 2.00 6.42
C ALA A 345 16.38 2.43 4.96
N ARG A 346 15.28 2.83 4.32
CA ARG A 346 15.25 3.42 2.98
C ARG A 346 14.70 4.83 3.08
N LEU A 347 15.51 5.83 2.76
CA LEU A 347 15.14 7.24 2.86
C LEU A 347 14.92 7.80 1.46
N THR A 348 13.71 8.25 1.17
CA THR A 348 13.40 9.03 -0.03
C THR A 348 13.44 10.51 0.36
N LEU A 349 14.42 11.23 -0.18
CA LEU A 349 14.65 12.65 0.10
C LEU A 349 14.04 13.47 -1.03
N LYS A 350 13.28 14.51 -0.68
CA LYS A 350 12.68 15.43 -1.65
C LYS A 350 12.84 16.89 -1.23
N PRO A 351 13.04 17.82 -2.17
CA PRO A 351 12.98 19.24 -1.88
C PRO A 351 11.53 19.69 -1.80
N GLU A 352 11.28 20.65 -0.91
CA GLU A 352 10.01 21.36 -0.77
C GLU A 352 10.27 22.84 -1.03
N LEU A 353 9.43 23.46 -1.85
CA LEU A 353 9.51 24.89 -2.09
C LEU A 353 8.87 25.64 -0.91
N LEU A 354 9.65 26.52 -0.27
CA LEU A 354 9.17 27.41 0.81
C LEU A 354 8.79 28.80 0.28
N THR A 355 9.47 29.29 -0.77
CA THR A 355 9.15 30.61 -1.33
C THR A 355 7.72 30.67 -1.86
N ARG A 356 7.03 31.76 -1.52
CA ARG A 356 5.73 32.15 -2.08
C ARG A 356 5.88 33.54 -2.68
N VAL A 357 5.37 33.73 -3.89
CA VAL A 357 5.35 35.03 -4.57
C VAL A 357 3.91 35.37 -4.87
N SER A 358 3.43 36.49 -4.33
CA SER A 358 2.09 37.00 -4.61
C SER A 358 1.93 37.25 -6.11
N GLY A 359 0.82 36.78 -6.69
CA GLY A 359 0.56 36.93 -8.12
C GLY A 359 1.19 35.84 -9.00
N SER A 360 1.85 34.83 -8.44
CA SER A 360 2.50 33.77 -9.23
C SER A 360 2.17 32.37 -8.73
N ILE A 361 1.89 31.46 -9.65
CA ILE A 361 1.81 30.03 -9.38
C ILE A 361 3.22 29.46 -9.51
N LEU A 362 3.82 29.06 -8.39
CA LEU A 362 5.12 28.39 -8.37
C LEU A 362 4.92 26.91 -8.12
N GLU A 363 5.52 26.07 -8.96
CA GLU A 363 5.47 24.62 -8.79
C GLU A 363 6.87 24.03 -8.92
N LEU A 364 7.29 23.32 -7.89
CA LEU A 364 8.57 22.63 -7.87
C LEU A 364 8.43 21.34 -8.67
N ARG A 365 9.30 21.14 -9.66
CA ARG A 365 9.35 19.87 -10.37
C ARG A 365 9.84 18.77 -9.44
N ASP A 366 9.13 17.65 -9.46
CA ASP A 366 9.47 16.49 -8.62
C ASP A 366 10.91 16.05 -8.91
N THR A 367 11.74 16.05 -7.87
CA THR A 367 13.03 15.37 -7.87
C THR A 367 13.20 14.70 -6.52
N THR A 368 13.65 13.45 -6.55
CA THR A 368 13.89 12.67 -5.34
C THR A 368 15.21 11.94 -5.48
N VAL A 369 15.85 11.67 -4.34
CA VAL A 369 16.96 10.73 -4.27
C VAL A 369 16.68 9.73 -3.17
N VAL A 370 17.16 8.50 -3.35
CA VAL A 370 17.00 7.43 -2.38
C VAL A 370 18.34 7.14 -1.73
N LEU A 371 18.32 6.88 -0.42
CA LEU A 371 19.46 6.37 0.33
C LEU A 371 19.03 5.10 1.08
N GLY A 372 19.80 4.02 0.99
CA GLY A 372 19.51 2.77 1.70
C GLY A 372 20.59 2.44 2.72
N PHE A 373 20.19 1.89 3.87
CA PHE A 373 21.10 1.52 4.95
C PHE A 373 20.72 0.16 5.53
N LEU A 374 21.57 -0.85 5.35
CA LEU A 374 21.40 -2.16 5.95
C LEU A 374 22.33 -2.32 7.16
N SER A 375 21.81 -2.86 8.26
CA SER A 375 22.66 -3.14 9.42
C SER A 375 23.74 -4.16 9.08
N GLU A 376 24.98 -3.92 9.50
CA GLU A 376 26.07 -4.87 9.36
C GLU A 376 25.74 -6.21 10.04
N ASN A 377 26.32 -7.29 9.49
CA ASN A 377 26.14 -8.66 9.99
C ASN A 377 24.67 -9.10 10.05
N THR A 378 23.79 -8.51 9.24
CA THR A 378 22.42 -9.01 9.07
C THR A 378 22.48 -10.43 8.50
N LYS A 379 21.85 -11.39 9.16
CA LYS A 379 21.90 -12.81 8.75
C LYS A 379 20.65 -13.24 8.00
N PHE A 380 19.53 -12.63 8.31
CA PHE A 380 18.22 -13.05 7.80
C PHE A 380 17.52 -11.87 7.16
N VAL A 381 16.83 -12.14 6.06
CA VAL A 381 16.04 -11.13 5.38
C VAL A 381 14.62 -11.62 5.19
N LEU A 382 13.66 -10.78 5.58
CA LEU A 382 12.28 -10.91 5.16
C LEU A 382 12.02 -9.84 4.11
N TYR A 383 11.69 -10.29 2.91
CA TYR A 383 11.27 -9.38 1.87
C TYR A 383 9.81 -8.98 2.08
N TYR A 384 9.49 -7.70 1.94
CA TYR A 384 8.10 -7.27 1.80
C TYR A 384 7.94 -6.68 0.40
N GLY A 385 6.95 -7.13 -0.35
CA GLY A 385 6.65 -6.56 -1.66
C GLY A 385 6.22 -5.09 -1.57
N VAL A 386 5.51 -4.58 -2.58
CA VAL A 386 5.05 -3.17 -2.66
C VAL A 386 3.96 -2.80 -1.62
N MET A 387 3.70 -3.66 -0.63
CA MET A 387 2.56 -3.57 0.31
C MET A 387 3.06 -3.56 1.76
N PRO A 388 3.30 -2.37 2.36
CA PRO A 388 3.83 -2.25 3.73
C PRO A 388 2.83 -2.65 4.84
N TRP A 389 1.53 -2.78 4.54
CA TRP A 389 0.46 -2.86 5.54
C TRP A 389 0.20 -4.27 6.13
N PHE A 390 0.59 -5.35 5.43
CA PHE A 390 0.34 -6.74 5.86
C PHE A 390 1.53 -7.37 6.60
N THR A 391 2.54 -6.55 6.88
CA THR A 391 3.82 -6.95 7.43
C THR A 391 3.73 -7.35 8.91
N SER A 392 2.72 -6.92 9.68
CA SER A 392 2.68 -7.16 11.13
C SER A 392 2.75 -8.64 11.54
N ALA A 393 2.08 -9.54 10.81
CA ALA A 393 2.10 -10.98 11.10
C ALA A 393 3.50 -11.60 10.89
N TYR A 394 4.23 -11.18 9.86
CA TYR A 394 5.58 -11.67 9.61
C TYR A 394 6.63 -10.94 10.45
N LEU A 395 6.51 -9.61 10.58
CA LEU A 395 7.40 -8.74 11.34
C LEU A 395 7.44 -9.11 12.83
N ASN A 396 6.27 -9.24 13.44
CA ASN A 396 6.19 -9.52 14.88
C ASN A 396 6.73 -10.91 15.19
N ILE A 397 6.38 -11.90 14.36
CA ILE A 397 6.85 -13.27 14.57
C ILE A 397 8.35 -13.36 14.35
N ALA A 398 8.89 -12.82 13.25
CA ALA A 398 10.32 -12.90 12.96
C ALA A 398 11.20 -12.29 14.07
N ARG A 399 10.75 -11.24 14.76
CA ARG A 399 11.48 -10.67 15.91
C ARG A 399 11.31 -11.45 17.22
N GLN A 400 10.23 -12.20 17.37
CA GLN A 400 9.94 -13.00 18.55
C GLN A 400 10.55 -14.41 18.48
N LEU A 401 10.83 -14.92 17.28
CA LEU A 401 11.47 -16.22 17.09
C LEU A 401 12.91 -16.17 17.59
N PRO A 402 13.29 -16.98 18.60
CA PRO A 402 14.66 -16.98 19.14
C PRO A 402 15.74 -17.23 18.07
N ALA A 403 15.42 -18.01 17.02
CA ALA A 403 16.34 -18.31 15.93
C ALA A 403 16.68 -17.10 15.03
N LEU A 404 15.80 -16.09 14.98
CA LEU A 404 15.93 -14.92 14.11
C LEU A 404 16.13 -13.60 14.89
N GLN A 405 15.81 -13.62 16.18
CA GLN A 405 15.79 -12.44 17.05
C GLN A 405 17.09 -11.64 16.95
N GLY A 406 16.94 -10.34 16.70
CA GLY A 406 18.07 -9.40 16.60
C GLY A 406 18.87 -9.47 15.30
N ASP A 407 18.66 -10.46 14.42
CA ASP A 407 19.49 -10.69 13.22
C ASP A 407 18.72 -10.61 11.89
N VAL A 408 17.43 -10.29 11.94
CA VAL A 408 16.55 -10.14 10.78
C VAL A 408 16.38 -8.68 10.34
N ALA A 409 16.54 -8.43 9.03
CA ALA A 409 16.18 -7.17 8.40
C ALA A 409 15.00 -7.34 7.45
N PHE A 410 14.32 -6.23 7.17
CA PHE A 410 13.14 -6.18 6.31
C PHE A 410 13.45 -5.33 5.10
N LEU A 411 13.50 -5.94 3.92
CA LEU A 411 13.90 -5.26 2.69
C LEU A 411 12.75 -5.23 1.68
N PRO A 412 12.60 -4.15 0.91
CA PRO A 412 11.68 -4.15 -0.21
C PRO A 412 12.24 -5.01 -1.35
N LEU A 413 11.36 -5.57 -2.18
CA LEU A 413 11.75 -6.23 -3.43
C LEU A 413 11.85 -5.21 -4.56
N LEU A 414 12.89 -4.39 -4.51
CA LEU A 414 13.20 -3.39 -5.55
C LEU A 414 14.55 -3.72 -6.18
N PRO A 415 14.72 -3.50 -7.51
CA PRO A 415 15.97 -3.84 -8.20
C PRO A 415 17.21 -3.20 -7.56
N GLU A 416 17.13 -1.90 -7.21
CA GLU A 416 18.26 -1.18 -6.62
C GLU A 416 18.63 -1.68 -5.22
N ASP A 417 17.64 -2.08 -4.42
CA ASP A 417 17.82 -2.66 -3.09
C ASP A 417 18.44 -4.06 -3.20
N MET A 418 18.00 -4.87 -4.16
CA MET A 418 18.52 -6.22 -4.40
C MET A 418 19.93 -6.20 -5.01
N GLU A 419 20.26 -5.23 -5.86
CA GLU A 419 21.62 -5.04 -6.38
C GLU A 419 22.58 -4.62 -5.27
N ALA A 420 22.15 -3.72 -4.37
CA ALA A 420 22.96 -3.28 -3.24
C ALA A 420 23.12 -4.34 -2.15
N TYR A 421 22.08 -5.15 -1.92
CA TYR A 421 22.05 -6.21 -0.91
C TYR A 421 21.63 -7.55 -1.53
N PRO A 422 22.54 -8.21 -2.28
CA PRO A 422 22.25 -9.48 -2.93
C PRO A 422 21.75 -10.57 -1.97
N ILE A 423 20.82 -11.41 -2.43
CA ILE A 423 20.15 -12.43 -1.61
C ILE A 423 21.17 -13.42 -1.01
N GLU A 424 22.23 -13.73 -1.75
CA GLU A 424 23.33 -14.62 -1.37
C GLU A 424 24.10 -14.17 -0.12
N ASN A 425 23.99 -12.88 0.26
CA ASN A 425 24.65 -12.37 1.47
C ASN A 425 23.93 -12.81 2.76
N PHE A 426 22.71 -13.34 2.65
CA PHE A 426 21.92 -13.75 3.79
C PHE A 426 21.93 -15.27 3.96
N ARG A 427 21.88 -15.72 5.22
CA ARG A 427 21.75 -17.14 5.57
C ARG A 427 20.35 -17.67 5.28
N LEU A 428 19.32 -16.84 5.49
CA LEU A 428 17.92 -17.15 5.21
C LEU A 428 17.24 -15.95 4.56
N ALA A 429 16.54 -16.20 3.46
CA ALA A 429 15.66 -15.24 2.81
C ALA A 429 14.22 -15.75 2.77
N VAL A 430 13.29 -14.95 3.26
CA VAL A 430 11.84 -15.25 3.29
C VAL A 430 11.11 -14.33 2.32
N PHE A 431 10.31 -14.92 1.43
CA PHE A 431 9.59 -14.25 0.35
C PHE A 431 8.07 -14.47 0.49
N PRO A 432 7.36 -13.57 1.18
CA PRO A 432 5.91 -13.54 1.24
C PRO A 432 5.32 -12.88 -0.01
N MET A 433 4.92 -13.71 -0.98
CA MET A 433 4.42 -13.29 -2.29
C MET A 433 2.90 -13.19 -2.36
N LEU A 434 2.18 -13.79 -1.40
CA LEU A 434 0.70 -13.73 -1.28
C LEU A 434 -0.02 -14.15 -2.59
N ASP A 435 -1.13 -13.50 -2.92
CA ASP A 435 -1.94 -13.73 -4.12
C ASP A 435 -1.37 -13.08 -5.39
N TYR A 436 -0.24 -12.35 -5.31
CA TYR A 436 0.24 -11.53 -6.42
C TYR A 436 0.92 -12.35 -7.52
N PRO A 437 0.77 -11.94 -8.80
CA PRO A 437 1.57 -12.50 -9.86
C PRO A 437 3.06 -12.29 -9.57
N LEU A 438 3.85 -13.33 -9.76
CA LEU A 438 5.31 -13.33 -9.62
C LEU A 438 6.02 -12.64 -10.79
N LYS A 439 5.33 -11.67 -11.40
CA LYS A 439 5.73 -10.80 -12.50
C LYS A 439 5.04 -9.46 -12.25
N THR A 440 5.82 -8.40 -11.99
CA THR A 440 5.25 -7.06 -11.82
C THR A 440 5.00 -6.39 -13.18
N PRO A 441 4.01 -5.48 -13.29
CA PRO A 441 3.76 -4.74 -14.54
C PRO A 441 4.96 -3.97 -15.09
N GLY A 442 5.94 -3.63 -14.23
CA GLY A 442 7.19 -2.95 -14.60
C GLY A 442 8.38 -3.86 -14.93
N GLY A 443 8.25 -5.20 -14.81
CA GLY A 443 9.33 -6.16 -15.06
C GLY A 443 10.44 -6.17 -13.99
N GLU A 444 10.31 -5.38 -12.94
CA GLU A 444 11.29 -5.23 -11.85
C GLU A 444 11.57 -6.55 -11.11
N LEU A 445 10.62 -7.48 -11.12
CA LEU A 445 10.77 -8.81 -10.53
C LEU A 445 11.02 -9.93 -11.54
N ASP A 446 11.17 -9.63 -12.84
CA ASP A 446 11.27 -10.67 -13.88
C ASP A 446 12.45 -11.64 -13.65
N HIS A 447 13.49 -11.19 -12.94
CA HIS A 447 14.70 -11.97 -12.63
C HIS A 447 14.79 -12.49 -11.18
N ILE A 448 13.75 -12.28 -10.35
CA ILE A 448 13.80 -12.66 -8.92
C ILE A 448 14.05 -14.16 -8.73
N PHE A 449 13.47 -15.01 -9.58
CA PHE A 449 13.65 -16.47 -9.47
C PHE A 449 15.04 -16.91 -9.92
N SER A 450 15.67 -16.21 -10.87
CA SER A 450 17.07 -16.42 -11.22
C SER A 450 17.98 -16.04 -10.03
N ALA A 451 17.70 -14.92 -9.36
CA ALA A 451 18.43 -14.50 -8.16
C ALA A 451 18.24 -15.48 -6.99
N ILE A 452 17.02 -15.98 -6.77
CA ILE A 452 16.73 -17.04 -5.79
C ILE A 452 17.51 -18.32 -6.11
N GLN A 453 17.56 -18.74 -7.38
CA GLN A 453 18.33 -19.91 -7.79
C GLN A 453 19.83 -19.72 -7.55
N GLN A 454 20.38 -18.53 -7.81
CA GLN A 454 21.77 -18.20 -7.51
C GLN A 454 22.05 -18.23 -6.01
N ALA A 455 21.17 -17.63 -5.20
CA ALA A 455 21.28 -17.65 -3.75
C ALA A 455 21.22 -19.09 -3.18
N LEU A 456 20.37 -19.94 -3.76
CA LEU A 456 20.31 -21.37 -3.42
C LEU A 456 21.62 -22.12 -3.77
N GLN A 457 22.37 -21.68 -4.77
CA GLN A 457 23.70 -22.22 -5.06
C GLN A 457 24.76 -21.66 -4.11
N ALA A 458 24.62 -20.40 -3.71
CA ALA A 458 25.49 -19.68 -2.78
C ALA A 458 25.23 -19.95 -1.29
N ASN A 459 24.46 -21.02 -0.97
CA ASN A 459 24.16 -21.49 0.38
C ASN A 459 23.14 -20.65 1.19
N THR A 460 22.37 -19.75 0.56
CA THR A 460 21.23 -19.08 1.20
C THR A 460 20.03 -20.01 1.26
N ARG A 461 19.46 -20.18 2.46
CA ARG A 461 18.22 -20.92 2.69
C ARG A 461 17.04 -20.05 2.28
N VAL A 462 15.99 -20.65 1.73
CA VAL A 462 14.87 -19.87 1.18
C VAL A 462 13.53 -20.39 1.67
N TRP A 463 12.65 -19.49 2.07
CA TRP A 463 11.23 -19.79 2.26
C TRP A 463 10.39 -18.90 1.36
N ILE A 464 9.55 -19.49 0.52
CA ILE A 464 8.59 -18.78 -0.32
C ILE A 464 7.18 -19.12 0.16
N THR A 465 6.37 -18.11 0.47
CA THR A 465 4.93 -18.25 0.70
C THR A 465 4.18 -17.58 -0.44
N ALA A 466 3.37 -18.31 -1.19
CA ALA A 466 2.66 -17.74 -2.34
C ALA A 466 1.33 -18.47 -2.59
N ASN A 467 0.23 -17.75 -2.47
CA ASN A 467 -1.11 -18.32 -2.47
C ASN A 467 -1.54 -18.83 -3.86
N ALA A 468 -1.17 -18.13 -4.94
CA ALA A 468 -1.61 -18.43 -6.31
C ALA A 468 -0.46 -18.42 -7.35
N ALA A 469 0.78 -18.61 -6.91
CA ALA A 469 1.97 -18.54 -7.76
C ALA A 469 1.95 -19.52 -8.94
N LEU A 470 1.49 -20.76 -8.74
CA LEU A 470 1.44 -21.77 -9.79
C LEU A 470 0.33 -21.44 -10.81
N TYR A 471 -0.84 -20.95 -10.37
CA TYR A 471 -1.87 -20.44 -11.27
C TYR A 471 -1.33 -19.33 -12.18
N TRP A 472 -0.69 -18.30 -11.60
CA TRP A 472 -0.14 -17.20 -12.40
C TRP A 472 0.92 -17.68 -13.40
N ALA A 473 1.71 -18.68 -13.02
CA ALA A 473 2.74 -19.25 -13.88
C ALA A 473 2.20 -20.16 -14.99
N PHE A 474 1.17 -20.97 -14.74
CA PHE A 474 0.78 -22.07 -15.63
C PHE A 474 -0.61 -21.95 -16.27
N ASP A 475 -1.51 -21.13 -15.75
CA ASP A 475 -2.84 -20.98 -16.36
C ASP A 475 -2.71 -20.35 -17.76
N PRO A 476 -3.30 -20.97 -18.80
CA PRO A 476 -3.16 -20.48 -20.17
C PRO A 476 -3.76 -19.08 -20.39
N ASN A 477 -4.69 -18.65 -19.54
CA ASN A 477 -5.32 -17.33 -19.60
C ASN A 477 -4.60 -16.28 -18.75
N SER A 478 -3.60 -16.69 -17.96
CA SER A 478 -2.80 -15.74 -17.18
C SER A 478 -1.94 -14.88 -18.11
N GLN A 479 -2.10 -13.57 -18.00
CA GLN A 479 -1.23 -12.58 -18.67
C GLN A 479 0.14 -12.42 -17.98
N TYR A 480 0.32 -13.01 -16.80
CA TYR A 480 1.52 -12.86 -15.95
C TYR A 480 2.48 -14.04 -16.02
N ARG A 481 2.34 -14.90 -17.04
CA ARG A 481 3.22 -16.06 -17.22
C ARG A 481 4.67 -15.60 -17.41
N SER A 482 5.58 -16.22 -16.66
CA SER A 482 7.03 -16.02 -16.75
C SER A 482 7.71 -17.37 -16.93
N LEU A 483 8.60 -17.47 -17.92
CA LEU A 483 9.34 -18.70 -18.20
C LEU A 483 10.27 -19.07 -17.03
N ASP A 484 10.87 -18.08 -16.37
CA ASP A 484 11.76 -18.30 -15.23
C ASP A 484 10.99 -18.86 -14.03
N VAL A 485 9.80 -18.32 -13.76
CA VAL A 485 8.89 -18.84 -12.72
C VAL A 485 8.44 -20.26 -13.07
N GLN A 486 8.05 -20.51 -14.32
CA GLN A 486 7.68 -21.85 -14.78
C GLN A 486 8.84 -22.83 -14.58
N ASN A 487 10.04 -22.48 -15.03
CA ASN A 487 11.24 -23.31 -14.91
C ASN A 487 11.61 -23.59 -13.45
N PHE A 488 11.47 -22.61 -12.56
CA PHE A 488 11.70 -22.83 -11.14
C PHE A 488 10.76 -23.91 -10.59
N PHE A 489 9.45 -23.80 -10.84
CA PHE A 489 8.51 -24.80 -10.35
C PHE A 489 8.64 -26.17 -11.04
N THR A 490 8.90 -26.23 -12.35
CA THR A 490 8.96 -27.50 -13.10
C THR A 490 10.32 -28.20 -12.99
N ASN A 491 11.42 -27.45 -12.92
CA ASN A 491 12.77 -28.00 -13.00
C ASN A 491 13.48 -28.00 -11.65
N THR A 492 13.35 -26.92 -10.86
CA THR A 492 13.97 -26.82 -9.53
C THR A 492 13.16 -27.58 -8.49
N LEU A 493 11.88 -27.25 -8.33
CA LEU A 493 11.01 -27.91 -7.33
C LEU A 493 10.30 -29.16 -7.89
N LYS A 494 10.25 -29.32 -9.22
CA LYS A 494 9.54 -30.40 -9.92
C LYS A 494 8.12 -30.62 -9.39
N LEU A 495 7.35 -29.53 -9.36
CA LEU A 495 5.94 -29.51 -9.01
C LEU A 495 5.07 -29.55 -10.27
N GLN A 496 3.86 -30.06 -10.13
CA GLN A 496 2.85 -30.08 -11.17
C GLN A 496 1.63 -29.29 -10.69
N TYR A 497 1.40 -28.13 -11.31
CA TYR A 497 0.17 -27.37 -11.09
C TYR A 497 -1.05 -28.21 -11.50
N THR A 498 -2.07 -28.20 -10.65
CA THR A 498 -3.33 -28.92 -10.90
C THR A 498 -4.47 -27.93 -11.12
N ARG A 499 -4.74 -27.06 -10.14
CA ARG A 499 -5.80 -26.04 -10.23
C ARG A 499 -5.67 -24.97 -9.15
N LEU A 500 -6.30 -23.84 -9.38
CA LEU A 500 -6.57 -22.82 -8.38
C LEU A 500 -7.81 -23.22 -7.56
N GLN A 501 -7.73 -23.08 -6.24
CA GLN A 501 -8.87 -23.27 -5.33
C GLN A 501 -9.28 -21.92 -4.76
N GLN A 502 -10.53 -21.55 -4.97
CA GLN A 502 -11.16 -20.38 -4.36
C GLN A 502 -11.49 -20.65 -2.89
N ARG A 503 -11.22 -19.69 -2.00
CA ARG A 503 -11.44 -19.78 -0.54
C ARG A 503 -12.42 -18.71 -0.03
N TYR A 504 -13.39 -18.34 -0.85
CA TYR A 504 -14.52 -17.46 -0.50
C TYR A 504 -15.80 -17.90 -1.23
N SER A 505 -16.96 -17.49 -0.70
CA SER A 505 -18.27 -17.68 -1.31
C SER A 505 -19.09 -16.39 -1.14
N GLY A 506 -19.49 -15.77 -2.25
CA GLY A 506 -20.06 -14.42 -2.22
C GLY A 506 -19.07 -13.43 -1.60
N ASN A 507 -19.50 -12.71 -0.55
CA ASN A 507 -18.67 -11.78 0.21
C ASN A 507 -18.11 -12.39 1.51
N SER A 508 -18.20 -13.71 1.69
CA SER A 508 -17.78 -14.40 2.91
C SER A 508 -16.54 -15.25 2.66
N LEU A 509 -15.56 -15.16 3.55
CA LEU A 509 -14.41 -16.04 3.57
C LEU A 509 -14.85 -17.48 3.89
N VAL A 510 -14.24 -18.45 3.22
CA VAL A 510 -14.40 -19.88 3.51
C VAL A 510 -13.16 -20.33 4.29
N SER A 511 -13.39 -20.84 5.49
CA SER A 511 -12.33 -21.45 6.30
C SER A 511 -11.93 -22.81 5.76
N PHE A 512 -10.68 -23.20 5.97
CA PHE A 512 -10.14 -24.47 5.50
C PHE A 512 -9.04 -25.00 6.40
N PRO A 513 -8.92 -26.33 6.59
CA PRO A 513 -7.87 -26.90 7.41
C PRO A 513 -6.56 -27.04 6.61
N ILE A 514 -5.46 -26.86 7.33
CA ILE A 514 -4.10 -27.16 6.89
C ILE A 514 -3.56 -28.20 7.87
N SER A 515 -3.17 -29.36 7.37
CA SER A 515 -2.52 -30.40 8.16
C SER A 515 -1.12 -30.65 7.64
N GLY A 516 -0.20 -30.98 8.54
CA GLY A 516 1.13 -31.39 8.14
C GLY A 516 1.23 -32.89 7.84
N VAL A 517 2.25 -33.24 7.07
CA VAL A 517 2.50 -34.62 6.65
C VAL A 517 3.06 -35.43 7.83
N PRO A 518 2.51 -36.61 8.15
CA PRO A 518 3.04 -37.47 9.20
C PRO A 518 4.51 -37.83 8.95
N ASN A 519 5.32 -37.79 10.01
CA ASN A 519 6.77 -38.01 10.01
C ASN A 519 7.60 -36.98 9.21
N ASP A 520 6.99 -35.93 8.67
CA ASP A 520 7.73 -34.83 8.06
C ASP A 520 8.36 -33.92 9.14
N PRO A 521 9.64 -33.54 9.03
CA PRO A 521 10.32 -32.72 10.04
C PRO A 521 9.76 -31.30 10.18
N ILE A 522 8.87 -30.84 9.31
CA ILE A 522 8.16 -29.56 9.47
C ILE A 522 6.69 -29.84 9.76
N GLY A 523 6.08 -30.75 8.99
CA GLY A 523 4.64 -31.02 9.05
C GLY A 523 4.17 -31.87 10.23
N ASN A 524 5.00 -32.74 10.82
CA ASN A 524 4.50 -33.74 11.76
C ASN A 524 3.75 -33.11 12.95
N GLY A 525 2.48 -33.50 13.14
CA GLY A 525 1.61 -33.00 14.21
C GLY A 525 1.05 -31.59 14.00
N PHE A 526 1.42 -30.88 12.93
CA PHE A 526 0.88 -29.54 12.67
C PHE A 526 -0.56 -29.62 12.17
N SER A 527 -1.45 -28.82 12.77
CA SER A 527 -2.84 -28.67 12.38
C SER A 527 -3.32 -27.26 12.65
N ALA A 528 -3.90 -26.62 11.64
CA ALA A 528 -4.45 -25.27 11.76
C ALA A 528 -5.71 -25.10 10.90
N THR A 529 -6.56 -24.15 11.27
CA THR A 529 -7.68 -23.71 10.42
C THR A 529 -7.43 -22.28 9.96
N ALA A 530 -7.31 -22.11 8.64
CA ALA A 530 -7.09 -20.83 7.99
C ALA A 530 -8.41 -20.09 7.72
N ASN A 531 -8.34 -18.77 7.50
CA ASN A 531 -9.45 -17.85 7.26
C ASN A 531 -10.53 -17.87 8.37
N THR A 532 -10.10 -17.97 9.63
CA THR A 532 -10.98 -18.03 10.82
C THR A 532 -11.24 -16.69 11.48
N SER A 533 -10.53 -15.62 11.07
CA SER A 533 -10.70 -14.26 11.59
C SER A 533 -11.00 -13.27 10.47
N VAL A 534 -11.80 -12.25 10.80
CA VAL A 534 -12.04 -11.09 9.94
C VAL A 534 -11.00 -9.97 10.15
N SER A 535 -10.15 -10.07 11.17
CA SER A 535 -9.12 -9.09 11.53
C SER A 535 -7.69 -9.55 11.27
N ALA A 536 -7.46 -10.84 11.03
CA ALA A 536 -6.19 -11.36 10.53
C ALA A 536 -6.15 -11.26 8.99
N GLY A 537 -4.96 -11.39 8.39
CA GLY A 537 -4.87 -11.57 6.94
C GLY A 537 -5.65 -12.79 6.47
N TYR A 538 -5.95 -12.88 5.17
CA TYR A 538 -6.72 -13.98 4.61
C TYR A 538 -6.15 -14.42 3.27
N ASN A 539 -6.37 -15.69 2.93
CA ASN A 539 -6.00 -16.24 1.62
C ASN A 539 -7.27 -16.41 0.79
N LEU A 540 -7.42 -15.62 -0.27
CA LEU A 540 -8.60 -15.71 -1.15
C LEU A 540 -8.50 -16.90 -2.11
N TYR A 541 -7.27 -17.26 -2.48
CA TYR A 541 -6.97 -18.35 -3.38
C TYR A 541 -5.84 -19.22 -2.80
N THR A 542 -5.80 -20.48 -3.22
CA THR A 542 -4.72 -21.42 -2.90
C THR A 542 -4.44 -22.29 -4.12
N ASP A 543 -3.18 -22.53 -4.48
CA ASP A 543 -2.85 -23.51 -5.53
C ASP A 543 -2.95 -24.93 -4.99
N ILE A 544 -3.61 -25.80 -5.75
CA ILE A 544 -3.52 -27.25 -5.57
C ILE A 544 -2.52 -27.77 -6.58
N PHE A 545 -1.53 -28.53 -6.09
CA PHE A 545 -0.45 -29.07 -6.91
C PHE A 545 -0.01 -30.45 -6.41
N SER A 546 0.81 -31.12 -7.21
CA SER A 546 1.37 -32.44 -6.91
C SER A 546 2.87 -32.50 -7.23
N LEU A 547 3.52 -33.59 -6.83
CA LEU A 547 4.93 -33.84 -7.16
C LEU A 547 5.05 -34.52 -8.53
N ARG A 548 5.99 -34.07 -9.35
CA ARG A 548 6.37 -34.79 -10.58
C ARG A 548 7.21 -36.04 -10.25
N PRO A 549 7.24 -37.05 -11.14
CA PRO A 549 8.16 -38.17 -10.99
C PRO A 549 9.62 -37.73 -10.82
N GLY A 550 10.32 -38.31 -9.83
CA GLY A 550 11.70 -37.94 -9.51
C GLY A 550 11.87 -36.53 -8.95
N SER A 551 10.82 -35.99 -8.30
CA SER A 551 10.90 -34.71 -7.59
C SER A 551 11.91 -34.76 -6.45
N PRO A 552 12.78 -33.74 -6.30
CA PRO A 552 13.60 -33.59 -5.10
C PRO A 552 12.76 -33.07 -3.92
N SER A 553 11.56 -32.56 -4.18
CA SER A 553 10.65 -32.01 -3.18
C SER A 553 9.94 -33.12 -2.42
N GLN A 554 9.74 -32.88 -1.13
CA GLN A 554 8.98 -33.72 -0.22
C GLN A 554 7.78 -32.94 0.29
N ALA A 555 6.62 -33.58 0.36
CA ALA A 555 5.41 -32.96 0.88
C ALA A 555 5.60 -32.62 2.36
N ALA A 556 5.19 -31.41 2.76
CA ALA A 556 5.23 -30.95 4.16
C ALA A 556 3.83 -30.64 4.70
N PHE A 557 2.90 -30.20 3.84
CA PHE A 557 1.54 -29.85 4.24
C PHE A 557 0.50 -30.27 3.20
N TYR A 558 -0.72 -30.53 3.68
CA TYR A 558 -1.92 -30.81 2.91
C TYR A 558 -2.99 -29.77 3.19
N TYR A 559 -3.79 -29.46 2.16
CA TYR A 559 -5.05 -28.77 2.32
C TYR A 559 -6.17 -29.76 2.58
N ASP A 560 -7.20 -29.30 3.28
CA ASP A 560 -8.48 -30.00 3.38
C ASP A 560 -8.31 -31.43 3.93
N ASN A 561 -7.24 -31.64 4.72
CA ASN A 561 -6.79 -32.94 5.24
C ASN A 561 -6.71 -34.05 4.19
N THR A 562 -6.37 -33.65 2.95
CA THR A 562 -6.43 -34.52 1.77
C THR A 562 -5.02 -34.71 1.20
N PRO A 563 -4.44 -35.92 1.25
CA PRO A 563 -3.07 -36.17 0.77
C PRO A 563 -2.80 -35.83 -0.70
N SER A 564 -3.83 -35.82 -1.54
CA SER A 564 -3.72 -35.41 -2.95
C SER A 564 -3.77 -33.89 -3.16
N SER A 565 -4.04 -33.12 -2.11
CA SER A 565 -4.10 -31.66 -2.14
C SER A 565 -2.90 -31.07 -1.41
N LEU A 566 -1.73 -31.03 -2.06
CA LEU A 566 -0.55 -30.44 -1.42
C LEU A 566 -0.75 -28.96 -1.14
N ALA A 567 -0.40 -28.55 0.08
CA ALA A 567 -0.37 -27.16 0.51
C ALA A 567 1.06 -26.61 0.61
N GLY A 568 2.06 -27.48 0.76
CA GLY A 568 3.46 -27.05 0.84
C GLY A 568 4.44 -28.20 0.73
N VAL A 569 5.65 -27.86 0.31
CA VAL A 569 6.78 -28.78 0.14
C VAL A 569 8.05 -28.21 0.76
N ARG A 570 8.98 -29.11 1.05
CA ARG A 570 10.36 -28.79 1.39
C ARG A 570 11.32 -29.51 0.46
N VAL A 571 12.51 -28.95 0.26
CA VAL A 571 13.55 -29.49 -0.61
C VAL A 571 14.89 -29.37 0.08
N GLU A 572 15.64 -30.47 0.14
CA GLU A 572 17.07 -30.47 0.47
C GLU A 572 17.84 -30.77 -0.81
N PHE A 573 18.62 -29.79 -1.26
CA PHE A 573 19.38 -29.86 -2.50
C PHE A 573 20.67 -30.67 -2.29
N SER A 574 21.28 -31.12 -3.38
CA SER A 574 22.52 -31.92 -3.36
C SER A 574 23.71 -31.18 -2.72
N ASN A 575 23.70 -29.85 -2.70
CA ASN A 575 24.69 -29.02 -2.01
C ASN A 575 24.40 -28.84 -0.51
N GLY A 576 23.39 -29.52 0.04
CA GLY A 576 22.96 -29.38 1.44
C GLY A 576 22.15 -28.12 1.73
N ASN A 577 21.84 -27.32 0.71
CA ASN A 577 20.97 -26.16 0.85
C ASN A 577 19.50 -26.60 0.97
N ARG A 578 18.65 -25.77 1.58
CA ARG A 578 17.25 -26.09 1.86
C ARG A 578 16.31 -24.99 1.41
N LEU A 579 15.14 -25.39 0.92
CA LEU A 579 14.04 -24.51 0.56
C LEU A 579 12.71 -25.05 1.09
N VAL A 580 11.84 -24.15 1.52
CA VAL A 580 10.42 -24.43 1.79
C VAL A 580 9.56 -23.58 0.86
N TYR A 581 8.54 -24.20 0.26
CA TYR A 581 7.50 -23.52 -0.51
C TYR A 581 6.14 -23.86 0.10
N THR A 582 5.37 -22.84 0.50
CA THR A 582 3.98 -23.01 0.92
C THR A 582 3.07 -22.25 -0.03
N SER A 583 1.97 -22.89 -0.43
CA SER A 583 0.92 -22.26 -1.24
C SER A 583 -0.10 -21.47 -0.40
N PHE A 584 0.29 -21.14 0.83
CA PHE A 584 -0.46 -20.33 1.77
C PHE A 584 0.53 -19.46 2.54
N GLY A 585 0.10 -18.27 2.92
CA GLY A 585 0.78 -17.49 3.96
C GLY A 585 0.24 -17.77 5.38
N PRO A 586 1.09 -17.74 6.42
CA PRO A 586 0.70 -17.86 7.82
C PRO A 586 -0.33 -16.82 8.29
N GLU A 587 -0.45 -15.67 7.63
CA GLU A 587 -1.39 -14.61 7.98
C GLU A 587 -2.85 -15.07 8.04
N ALA A 588 -3.23 -16.08 7.24
CA ALA A 588 -4.57 -16.66 7.25
C ALA A 588 -4.90 -17.47 8.53
N ILE A 589 -3.90 -17.85 9.32
CA ILE A 589 -4.10 -18.56 10.58
C ILE A 589 -4.32 -17.52 11.66
N ALA A 590 -5.53 -17.43 12.22
CA ALA A 590 -5.85 -16.40 13.22
C ALA A 590 -5.07 -16.57 14.53
N ASN A 591 -4.84 -17.82 14.94
CA ASN A 591 -4.16 -18.16 16.18
C ASN A 591 -2.66 -17.84 16.10
N THR A 592 -2.19 -16.94 16.96
CA THR A 592 -0.79 -16.48 16.98
C THR A 592 0.19 -17.59 17.35
N SER A 593 -0.13 -18.44 18.33
CA SER A 593 0.73 -19.55 18.76
C SER A 593 0.91 -20.56 17.63
N LEU A 594 -0.14 -20.90 16.87
CA LEU A 594 -0.03 -21.77 15.70
C LEU A 594 0.79 -21.13 14.56
N ARG A 595 0.68 -19.81 14.37
CA ARG A 595 1.55 -19.11 13.41
C ARG A 595 3.02 -19.18 13.85
N GLN A 596 3.31 -18.90 15.12
CA GLN A 596 4.67 -18.99 15.67
C GLN A 596 5.22 -20.41 15.57
N ASP A 597 4.40 -21.42 15.84
CA ASP A 597 4.77 -22.84 15.72
C ASP A 597 5.13 -23.22 14.28
N LEU A 598 4.32 -22.81 13.30
CA LEU A 598 4.63 -22.99 11.87
C LEU A 598 5.98 -22.35 11.50
N TRP A 599 6.18 -21.10 11.94
CA TRP A 599 7.40 -20.37 11.69
C TRP A 599 8.63 -21.03 12.29
N ASP A 600 8.56 -21.43 13.57
CA ASP A 600 9.67 -22.10 14.25
C ASP A 600 10.01 -23.41 13.54
N ARG A 601 9.01 -24.25 13.22
CA ARG A 601 9.23 -25.51 12.49
C ARG A 601 9.96 -25.30 11.16
N VAL A 602 9.51 -24.33 10.36
CA VAL A 602 10.09 -24.03 9.05
C VAL A 602 11.51 -23.45 9.20
N VAL A 603 11.69 -22.47 10.06
CA VAL A 603 12.97 -21.78 10.26
C VAL A 603 14.02 -22.73 10.84
N GLN A 604 13.69 -23.52 11.87
CA GLN A 604 14.62 -24.48 12.46
C GLN A 604 15.11 -25.48 11.41
N TRP A 605 14.18 -26.05 10.64
CA TRP A 605 14.53 -26.99 9.57
C TRP A 605 15.40 -26.34 8.50
N LEU A 606 15.07 -25.12 8.06
CA LEU A 606 15.88 -24.38 7.08
C LEU A 606 17.30 -24.12 7.62
N LEU A 607 17.44 -23.72 8.88
CA LEU A 607 18.73 -23.36 9.47
C LEU A 607 19.59 -24.57 9.87
N GLY A 608 19.10 -25.79 9.70
CA GLY A 608 19.83 -27.01 10.05
C GLY A 608 19.66 -27.44 11.50
N GLY A 609 18.77 -26.78 12.26
CA GLY A 609 18.32 -27.27 13.55
C GLY A 609 17.46 -28.52 13.34
N GLY A 610 17.76 -29.60 14.05
CA GLY A 610 16.76 -30.64 14.25
C GLY A 610 15.55 -30.01 14.95
N GLN A 611 14.35 -30.55 14.71
CA GLN A 611 13.17 -30.21 15.52
C GLN A 611 13.58 -30.27 16.99
N GLN A 612 13.68 -29.12 17.68
CA GLN A 612 13.64 -29.18 19.13
C GLN A 612 12.23 -29.66 19.46
N SER A 613 12.16 -30.91 19.92
CA SER A 613 10.99 -31.45 20.59
C SER A 613 10.62 -30.45 21.70
N GLN A 614 9.59 -29.64 21.49
CA GLN A 614 9.08 -28.67 22.43
C GLN A 614 7.62 -28.99 22.78
N PRO A 615 7.20 -28.81 24.04
CA PRO A 615 5.82 -29.01 24.44
C PRO A 615 4.93 -27.88 23.90
N ARG A 616 3.65 -28.19 23.65
CA ARG A 616 2.64 -27.18 23.29
C ARG A 616 1.33 -27.49 24.00
N ILE A 617 0.86 -26.59 24.86
CA ILE A 617 -0.45 -26.71 25.50
C ILE A 617 -1.55 -26.27 24.52
N SER A 618 -2.66 -27.02 24.49
CA SER A 618 -3.84 -26.65 23.72
C SER A 618 -5.09 -26.95 24.53
N LEU A 619 -5.97 -25.95 24.63
CA LEU A 619 -7.23 -26.00 25.35
C LEU A 619 -8.40 -26.12 24.38
N ASN A 620 -9.40 -26.93 24.70
CA ASN A 620 -10.62 -27.00 23.90
C ASN A 620 -11.45 -25.69 23.95
N THR A 621 -11.31 -24.91 25.02
CA THR A 621 -11.94 -23.58 25.19
C THR A 621 -11.12 -22.70 26.12
N TYR A 622 -11.16 -21.37 25.90
CA TYR A 622 -10.57 -20.36 26.79
C TYR A 622 -11.62 -19.68 27.69
N SER A 623 -12.84 -20.21 27.72
CA SER A 623 -13.88 -19.76 28.64
C SER A 623 -14.79 -20.91 29.10
N LEU A 624 -15.13 -20.91 30.39
CA LEU A 624 -16.13 -21.82 30.98
C LEU A 624 -17.28 -21.00 31.56
N ARG A 625 -18.50 -21.31 31.10
CA ARG A 625 -19.73 -20.64 31.51
C ARG A 625 -20.62 -21.60 32.27
N PHE A 626 -20.79 -21.34 33.57
CA PHE A 626 -21.59 -22.17 34.47
C PHE A 626 -23.08 -21.81 34.44
N ASP A 627 -23.47 -20.78 33.70
CA ASP A 627 -24.84 -20.25 33.66
C ASP A 627 -25.36 -19.93 35.08
N SER A 628 -26.66 -20.10 35.33
CA SER A 628 -27.25 -19.90 36.65
C SER A 628 -27.07 -21.13 37.55
N VAL A 629 -26.57 -20.91 38.77
CA VAL A 629 -26.38 -21.93 39.81
C VAL A 629 -26.91 -21.43 41.14
N ASP A 630 -27.78 -22.22 41.79
CA ASP A 630 -28.35 -21.86 43.09
C ASP A 630 -27.26 -21.68 44.15
N ILE A 631 -27.43 -20.68 45.01
CA ILE A 631 -26.49 -20.36 46.09
C ILE A 631 -26.23 -21.61 46.95
N ASN A 632 -24.96 -21.86 47.27
CA ASN A 632 -24.43 -23.00 48.01
C ASN A 632 -24.52 -24.37 47.31
N THR A 633 -24.99 -24.44 46.07
CA THR A 633 -24.93 -25.65 45.22
C THR A 633 -23.70 -25.63 44.31
N THR A 634 -23.23 -26.80 43.89
CA THR A 634 -22.03 -26.94 43.05
C THR A 634 -22.43 -27.38 41.64
N LYS A 635 -21.92 -26.70 40.61
CA LYS A 635 -21.92 -27.17 39.22
C LYS A 635 -20.47 -27.35 38.76
N SER A 636 -20.21 -28.48 38.10
CA SER A 636 -18.89 -28.79 37.54
C SER A 636 -18.90 -28.71 36.02
N LEU A 637 -17.81 -28.19 35.44
CA LEU A 637 -17.50 -28.25 34.02
C LEU A 637 -16.09 -28.81 33.83
N THR A 638 -15.80 -29.30 32.63
CA THR A 638 -14.50 -29.90 32.32
C THR A 638 -13.77 -29.08 31.26
N LEU A 639 -12.52 -28.74 31.54
CA LEU A 639 -11.57 -28.18 30.58
C LEU A 639 -10.70 -29.31 30.05
N GLU A 640 -10.68 -29.51 28.74
CA GLU A 640 -9.79 -30.50 28.11
C GLU A 640 -8.48 -29.82 27.76
N VAL A 641 -7.38 -30.41 28.23
CA VAL A 641 -6.01 -29.94 28.01
C VAL A 641 -5.24 -30.99 27.26
N SER A 642 -4.61 -30.61 26.16
CA SER A 642 -3.85 -31.51 25.29
C SER A 642 -2.44 -31.02 25.07
N ASN A 643 -1.50 -31.95 24.89
CA ASN A 643 -0.16 -31.63 24.41
C ASN A 643 -0.11 -31.84 22.88
N VAL A 644 -0.19 -30.75 22.12
CA VAL A 644 -0.06 -30.76 20.66
C VAL A 644 1.40 -30.60 20.20
N GLY A 645 2.34 -30.56 21.15
CA GLY A 645 3.77 -30.40 20.92
C GLY A 645 4.44 -31.70 20.53
N GLN A 646 5.78 -31.68 20.52
CA GLN A 646 6.61 -32.84 20.21
C GLN A 646 7.52 -33.24 21.39
N ALA A 647 7.50 -32.51 22.52
CA ALA A 647 8.10 -32.90 23.82
C ALA A 647 7.05 -33.01 24.92
N GLU A 648 7.45 -33.62 26.04
CA GLU A 648 6.69 -33.68 27.30
C GLU A 648 6.24 -32.28 27.77
N LEU A 649 4.93 -32.08 27.81
CA LEU A 649 4.29 -30.92 28.44
C LEU A 649 4.12 -31.20 29.92
N ARG A 650 4.60 -30.28 30.75
CA ARG A 650 4.51 -30.33 32.21
C ARG A 650 3.79 -29.09 32.69
N ILE A 651 2.58 -29.28 33.22
CA ILE A 651 1.81 -28.23 33.90
C ILE A 651 2.23 -28.28 35.36
N THR A 652 2.96 -27.27 35.81
CA THR A 652 3.55 -27.22 37.15
C THR A 652 2.66 -26.57 38.18
N GLU A 653 1.67 -25.80 37.76
CA GLU A 653 0.78 -25.07 38.67
C GLU A 653 -0.58 -24.77 38.04
N ILE A 654 -1.61 -24.75 38.87
CA ILE A 654 -2.97 -24.35 38.51
C ILE A 654 -3.43 -23.31 39.53
N GLN A 655 -3.70 -22.09 39.08
CA GLN A 655 -4.05 -20.97 39.95
C GLN A 655 -5.41 -20.37 39.61
N LEU A 656 -6.18 -20.01 40.63
CA LEU A 656 -7.38 -19.16 40.50
C LEU A 656 -7.08 -17.74 40.97
N SER A 657 -7.48 -16.75 40.18
CA SER A 657 -7.36 -15.33 40.52
C SER A 657 -8.61 -14.54 40.11
N GLY A 658 -8.72 -13.30 40.57
CA GLY A 658 -9.86 -12.41 40.31
C GLY A 658 -10.79 -12.21 41.51
N ALA A 659 -11.69 -11.23 41.38
CA ALA A 659 -12.50 -10.73 42.50
C ALA A 659 -13.46 -11.78 43.08
N ASN A 660 -13.92 -12.75 42.27
CA ASN A 660 -14.82 -13.82 42.70
C ASN A 660 -14.15 -15.21 42.71
N ALA A 661 -12.81 -15.28 42.75
CA ALA A 661 -12.09 -16.56 42.71
C ALA A 661 -12.54 -17.56 43.78
N SER A 662 -12.94 -17.08 44.96
CA SER A 662 -13.45 -17.94 46.05
C SER A 662 -14.77 -18.66 45.74
N SER A 663 -15.48 -18.28 44.68
CA SER A 663 -16.68 -18.98 44.20
C SER A 663 -16.34 -20.15 43.29
N PHE A 664 -15.08 -20.30 42.90
CA PHE A 664 -14.58 -21.36 42.03
C PHE A 664 -13.60 -22.26 42.79
N ASN A 665 -13.56 -23.54 42.39
CA ASN A 665 -12.61 -24.52 42.93
C ASN A 665 -12.13 -25.42 41.80
N VAL A 666 -10.86 -25.83 41.83
CA VAL A 666 -10.28 -26.78 40.87
C VAL A 666 -9.71 -27.94 41.69
N PRO A 667 -10.46 -29.05 41.85
CA PRO A 667 -10.00 -30.19 42.65
C PRO A 667 -8.65 -30.75 42.17
N ASP A 668 -8.39 -30.70 40.86
CA ASP A 668 -7.16 -31.21 40.26
C ASP A 668 -5.94 -30.30 40.47
N ALA A 669 -6.10 -29.13 41.12
CA ALA A 669 -4.98 -28.23 41.41
C ALA A 669 -3.91 -28.87 42.31
N ASP A 670 -4.28 -29.84 43.15
CA ASP A 670 -3.35 -30.55 44.04
C ASP A 670 -2.60 -31.71 43.35
N VAL A 671 -2.92 -32.01 42.08
CA VAL A 671 -2.37 -33.16 41.32
C VAL A 671 -1.21 -32.74 40.42
N VAL A 672 -0.72 -31.50 40.54
CA VAL A 672 0.46 -31.01 39.79
C VAL A 672 1.78 -31.62 40.31
N PRO A 673 2.79 -31.87 39.44
CA PRO A 673 2.77 -31.57 38.01
C PRO A 673 1.97 -32.59 37.20
N ILE A 674 1.11 -32.09 36.31
CA ILE A 674 0.47 -32.91 35.28
C ILE A 674 1.44 -33.03 34.12
N VAL A 675 1.73 -34.27 33.72
CA VAL A 675 2.66 -34.58 32.63
C VAL A 675 1.89 -35.21 31.47
N LEU A 676 2.00 -34.61 30.28
CA LEU A 676 1.38 -35.08 29.04
C LEU A 676 2.47 -35.33 28.00
N GLN A 677 2.61 -36.56 27.54
CA GLN A 677 3.44 -36.89 26.38
C GLN A 677 2.82 -36.31 25.09
N PRO A 678 3.61 -36.18 24.01
CA PRO A 678 3.09 -35.69 22.72
C PRO A 678 1.82 -36.44 22.27
N GLY A 679 0.75 -35.70 22.00
CA GLY A 679 -0.56 -36.23 21.60
C GLY A 679 -1.46 -36.71 22.75
N GLU A 680 -0.99 -36.71 24.00
CA GLU A 680 -1.82 -37.04 25.16
C GLU A 680 -2.71 -35.86 25.57
N GLN A 681 -3.81 -36.19 26.23
CA GLN A 681 -4.79 -35.24 26.75
C GLN A 681 -5.25 -35.64 28.15
N THR A 682 -5.65 -34.64 28.93
CA THR A 682 -6.29 -34.80 30.24
C THR A 682 -7.49 -33.86 30.36
N SER A 683 -8.32 -34.13 31.37
CA SER A 683 -9.47 -33.33 31.72
C SER A 683 -9.23 -32.70 33.10
N ILE A 684 -9.40 -31.38 33.19
CA ILE A 684 -9.37 -30.63 34.46
C ILE A 684 -10.81 -30.28 34.83
N GLU A 685 -11.27 -30.73 36.00
CA GLU A 685 -12.58 -30.36 36.54
C GLU A 685 -12.52 -28.97 37.18
N VAL A 686 -13.45 -28.09 36.81
CA VAL A 686 -13.63 -26.78 37.43
C VAL A 686 -15.03 -26.72 38.04
N GLN A 687 -15.09 -26.39 39.31
CA GLN A 687 -16.32 -26.32 40.11
C GLN A 687 -16.69 -24.86 40.37
N PHE A 688 -17.98 -24.54 40.27
CA PHE A 688 -18.56 -23.27 40.65
C PHE A 688 -19.58 -23.47 41.77
N ARG A 689 -19.41 -22.77 42.88
CA ARG A 689 -20.28 -22.78 44.06
C ARG A 689 -20.45 -21.37 44.63
N PRO A 690 -21.41 -20.57 44.11
CA PRO A 690 -21.61 -19.20 44.58
C PRO A 690 -22.18 -19.18 46.01
N THR A 691 -21.67 -18.28 46.86
CA THR A 691 -22.19 -18.04 48.23
C THR A 691 -23.04 -16.77 48.33
N ARG A 692 -23.14 -16.00 47.24
CA ARG A 692 -23.89 -14.76 47.13
C ARG A 692 -24.51 -14.66 45.74
N GLN A 693 -25.69 -14.05 45.67
CA GLN A 693 -26.38 -13.77 44.41
C GLN A 693 -25.61 -12.74 43.57
N GLY A 694 -25.60 -12.91 42.25
CA GLY A 694 -25.06 -11.97 41.28
C GLY A 694 -23.93 -12.58 40.44
N ASP A 695 -23.46 -11.85 39.45
CA ASP A 695 -22.45 -12.36 38.52
C ASP A 695 -21.09 -12.59 39.22
N HIS A 696 -20.49 -13.75 38.98
CA HIS A 696 -19.16 -14.11 39.45
C HIS A 696 -18.21 -14.30 38.26
N THR A 697 -17.04 -13.65 38.30
CA THR A 697 -15.97 -13.85 37.31
C THR A 697 -14.62 -14.12 37.97
N ALA A 698 -13.85 -15.03 37.38
CA ALA A 698 -12.50 -15.38 37.82
C ALA A 698 -11.63 -15.80 36.63
N LEU A 699 -10.33 -15.92 36.85
CA LEU A 699 -9.36 -16.43 35.89
C LEU A 699 -8.72 -17.71 36.44
N LEU A 700 -8.71 -18.76 35.62
CA LEU A 700 -7.94 -19.98 35.83
C LEU A 700 -6.66 -19.90 35.00
N THR A 701 -5.49 -20.06 35.62
CA THR A 701 -4.19 -20.03 34.95
C THR A 701 -3.48 -21.38 35.09
N LEU A 702 -3.10 -21.99 33.97
CA LEU A 702 -2.26 -23.19 33.91
C LEU A 702 -0.82 -22.78 33.61
N VAL A 703 0.08 -22.98 34.56
CA VAL A 703 1.52 -22.68 34.39
C VAL A 703 2.21 -23.92 33.84
N SER A 704 2.92 -23.79 32.71
CA SER A 704 3.53 -24.92 32.04
C SER A 704 4.93 -24.65 31.48
N ASN A 705 5.63 -25.72 31.07
CA ASN A 705 6.89 -25.64 30.34
C ASN A 705 6.72 -25.40 28.82
N ASP A 706 5.51 -25.07 28.34
CA ASP A 706 5.32 -24.57 26.98
C ASP A 706 6.05 -23.21 26.84
N PRO A 707 7.08 -23.11 25.98
CA PRO A 707 7.84 -21.87 25.83
C PRO A 707 7.05 -20.74 25.14
N LEU A 708 5.95 -21.06 24.45
CA LEU A 708 5.10 -20.07 23.78
C LEU A 708 3.89 -19.68 24.64
N GLU A 709 3.35 -20.61 25.41
CA GLU A 709 2.23 -20.36 26.34
C GLU A 709 2.56 -20.86 27.76
N PRO A 710 3.54 -20.24 28.44
CA PRO A 710 3.93 -20.66 29.79
C PRO A 710 2.82 -20.42 30.82
N ASN A 711 1.81 -19.60 30.49
CA ASN A 711 0.64 -19.34 31.30
C ASN A 711 -0.62 -19.35 30.41
N ALA A 712 -1.33 -20.47 30.36
CA ALA A 712 -2.60 -20.56 29.62
C ALA A 712 -3.76 -20.10 30.51
N VAL A 713 -4.54 -19.10 30.06
CA VAL A 713 -5.56 -18.42 30.89
C VAL A 713 -6.97 -18.70 30.38
N VAL A 714 -7.85 -19.17 31.26
CA VAL A 714 -9.27 -19.47 31.00
C VAL A 714 -10.16 -18.55 31.83
N ILE A 715 -11.13 -17.90 31.17
CA ILE A 715 -12.11 -17.04 31.83
C ILE A 715 -13.23 -17.90 32.41
N LEU A 716 -13.51 -17.75 33.71
CA LEU A 716 -14.60 -18.42 34.40
C LEU A 716 -15.74 -17.42 34.65
N SER A 717 -16.98 -17.83 34.37
CA SER A 717 -18.17 -17.01 34.67
C SER A 717 -19.39 -17.85 35.07
N GLY A 718 -20.20 -17.35 36.00
CA GLY A 718 -21.47 -17.94 36.43
C GLY A 718 -22.33 -16.91 37.17
N VAL A 719 -23.62 -17.22 37.33
CA VAL A 719 -24.63 -16.33 37.94
C VAL A 719 -25.30 -16.98 39.14
#